data_AF-A0ABD3F217-F1
#
_entry.id   AF-A0ABD3F217-F1
#
_cell.length_a   1.000
_cell.length_b   1.000
_cell.length_c   1.000
_cell.angle_alpha   90.00
_cell.angle_beta   90.00
_cell.angle_gamma   90.00
#
_symmetry.space_group_name_H-M   'P 1'
#
loop_
_entity.id
_entity.type
_entity.pdbx_description
1 polymer ?
#
loop_
_entity_poly.entity_id
_entity_poly.type
_entity_poly.pdbx_seq_one_letter_code
_entity_poly.pdbx_strand_id
1 'polypeptide(L)'
;MPRNLEILGSLCLTAQSALAPPSATSEMAALMKLSPTEWQAHYSQYSPAGALEATSKIFVINPAPFSFPSWGLQSVDELYSLNQYSSDCVWNPSLLGTTLTWADSFGVKVDPFAATESSVVANFIEEGEKLPQSSQKLQWMNNWPGEGDTRGNMVYANFQQQPDDFGKASFVALASLRAFPNQQYRKLMWALLHDILPWSDSCVGTIVRQSLYQVGALTDETNPEQLWKCDMHRTTEGLDTFWATLEGIAKKLEHTPRDFENVPLFSELAGFALQYSTHARAIVMTFSRMARRWAEDARSEYKEESDPKRIGQIRQKECVLYGFALLAHTLSPLDNEAAQDVCELLVLFRTAFLCSSINERCSDLMLRVESKIAEMISRQISDLVGYVKKDCDRVLTGLVRLVSATSPERLEWNQFREVSTTEGKFGSCFEAVDEVQNIHYSINLFTGTVLTDGYPPGGLPANIRNHERFVLLFGQSNFEVSSTDGMLRTERKFCDRFYDFALEEDELVVQKLTADSSGQITSTLQLCSVVWIKSLRDLFPVQLRKLYSHWFWVEKSCVLFRPKKAECREVLFNATIDDDNALQCYNVPFSDTKRPYEELLSSLGDYDRFVQKEEALARVFQILEKLRGASVSLPAEVS
;
A
#
# COMPACT_ATOMS: atom_id res chain seq x y z
N MET A 1 36.16 18.81 -12.68
CA MET A 1 35.43 19.88 -12.00
C MET A 1 35.70 19.76 -10.51
N PRO A 2 35.77 20.85 -9.72
CA PRO A 2 35.54 20.77 -8.28
C PRO A 2 34.19 20.08 -8.02
N ARG A 3 34.14 19.13 -7.09
CA ARG A 3 32.94 18.32 -6.80
C ARG A 3 31.68 19.17 -6.59
N ASN A 4 31.82 20.36 -6.00
CA ASN A 4 30.70 21.28 -5.78
C ASN A 4 30.12 21.86 -7.08
N LEU A 5 30.95 22.12 -8.09
CA LEU A 5 30.51 22.60 -9.40
C LEU A 5 29.89 21.47 -10.24
N GLU A 6 30.36 20.24 -10.06
CA GLU A 6 29.74 19.04 -10.65
C GLU A 6 28.36 18.76 -10.03
N ILE A 7 28.26 18.84 -8.70
CA ILE A 7 26.98 18.75 -7.98
C ILE A 7 26.03 19.86 -8.43
N LEU A 8 26.50 21.12 -8.49
CA LEU A 8 25.68 22.23 -8.97
C LEU A 8 25.22 22.00 -10.41
N GLY A 9 26.12 21.58 -11.30
CA GLY A 9 25.78 21.23 -12.68
C GLY A 9 24.74 20.10 -12.77
N SER A 10 24.89 19.05 -11.96
CA SER A 10 23.93 17.96 -11.88
C SER A 10 22.58 18.41 -11.31
N LEU A 11 22.56 19.29 -10.30
CA LEU A 11 21.32 19.84 -9.73
C LEU A 11 20.61 20.75 -10.73
N CYS A 12 21.35 21.61 -11.43
CA CYS A 12 20.80 22.43 -12.51
C CYS A 12 20.24 21.55 -13.64
N LEU A 13 20.93 20.48 -14.02
CA LEU A 13 20.43 19.52 -15.02
C LEU A 13 19.15 18.84 -14.55
N THR A 14 19.09 18.35 -13.32
CA THR A 14 17.89 17.72 -12.76
C THR A 14 16.72 18.71 -12.70
N ALA A 15 16.96 19.94 -12.25
CA ALA A 15 15.95 20.99 -12.23
C ALA A 15 15.45 21.36 -13.62
N GLN A 16 16.34 21.44 -14.61
CA GLN A 16 15.98 21.72 -16.01
C GLN A 16 15.25 20.54 -16.66
N SER A 17 15.66 19.30 -16.37
CA SER A 17 14.98 18.08 -16.85
C SER A 17 13.57 17.95 -16.30
N ALA A 18 13.30 18.54 -15.14
CA ALA A 18 11.95 18.60 -14.58
C ALA A 18 11.04 19.63 -15.28
N LEU A 19 11.61 20.57 -16.05
CA LEU A 19 10.88 21.62 -16.78
C LEU A 19 10.76 21.35 -18.29
N ALA A 20 11.63 20.51 -18.84
CA ALA A 20 11.59 20.09 -20.23
C ALA A 20 10.74 18.82 -20.42
N PRO A 21 10.23 18.57 -21.64
CA PRO A 21 9.61 17.29 -21.97
C PRO A 21 10.53 16.09 -21.68
N PRO A 22 10.04 15.01 -21.04
CA PRO A 22 10.84 13.83 -20.74
C PRO A 22 11.20 13.04 -22.00
N SER A 23 10.40 13.17 -23.07
CA SER A 23 10.75 12.71 -24.41
C SER A 23 11.18 13.89 -25.25
N ALA A 24 12.30 13.76 -25.97
CA ALA A 24 12.79 14.82 -26.84
C ALA A 24 11.81 15.11 -27.98
N THR A 25 11.38 16.36 -28.10
CA THR A 25 10.56 16.80 -29.25
C THR A 25 11.43 16.90 -30.50
N SER A 26 10.81 16.96 -31.68
CA SER A 26 11.53 17.17 -32.95
C SER A 26 12.37 18.45 -32.96
N GLU A 27 11.93 19.47 -32.22
CA GLU A 27 12.61 20.76 -32.07
C GLU A 27 13.83 20.63 -31.13
N MET A 28 13.68 19.93 -30.00
CA MET A 28 14.79 19.64 -29.08
C MET A 28 15.89 18.79 -29.74
N ALA A 29 15.52 17.91 -30.67
CA ALA A 29 16.46 17.08 -31.42
C ALA A 29 17.09 17.81 -32.63
N ALA A 30 16.56 18.98 -33.01
CA ALA A 30 17.05 19.76 -34.14
C ALA A 30 18.29 20.58 -33.77
N LEU A 31 19.41 19.90 -33.54
CA LEU A 31 20.67 20.52 -33.15
C LEU A 31 21.22 21.42 -34.27
N MET A 32 21.69 22.63 -33.91
CA MET A 32 22.44 23.48 -34.84
C MET A 32 23.73 22.76 -35.29
N LYS A 33 24.09 22.90 -36.58
CA LYS A 33 25.36 22.40 -37.12
C LYS A 33 26.53 23.26 -36.64
N LEU A 34 26.89 23.11 -35.38
CA LEU A 34 28.03 23.77 -34.76
C LEU A 34 29.05 22.71 -34.33
N SER A 35 30.34 23.04 -34.41
CA SER A 35 31.40 22.14 -33.96
C SER A 35 31.33 22.03 -32.43
N PRO A 36 31.07 20.84 -31.87
CA PRO A 36 30.96 20.67 -30.43
C PRO A 36 32.33 20.80 -29.75
N THR A 37 32.37 21.56 -28.66
CA THR A 37 33.52 21.65 -27.76
C THR A 37 33.05 21.29 -26.35
N GLU A 38 33.71 20.33 -25.71
CA GLU A 38 33.42 20.00 -24.31
C GLU A 38 33.64 21.23 -23.43
N TRP A 39 32.84 21.41 -22.37
CA TRP A 39 33.00 22.54 -21.45
C TRP A 39 34.43 22.64 -20.91
N GLN A 40 35.10 21.50 -20.69
CA GLN A 40 36.50 21.44 -20.28
C GLN A 40 37.43 22.01 -21.37
N ALA A 41 37.28 21.62 -22.63
CA ALA A 41 38.11 22.12 -23.72
C ALA A 41 37.90 23.63 -23.94
N HIS A 42 36.66 24.10 -23.84
CA HIS A 42 36.35 25.54 -23.87
C HIS A 42 37.01 26.28 -22.69
N TYR A 43 36.84 25.78 -21.46
CA TYR A 43 37.44 26.39 -20.27
C TYR A 43 38.98 26.39 -20.32
N SER A 44 39.61 25.28 -20.72
CA SER A 44 41.06 25.17 -20.87
C SER A 44 41.62 26.08 -21.97
N GLN A 45 40.83 26.43 -22.98
CA GLN A 45 41.23 27.34 -24.04
C GLN A 45 41.27 28.82 -23.60
N TYR A 46 40.42 29.21 -22.65
CA TYR A 46 40.24 30.61 -22.24
C TYR A 46 40.62 30.92 -20.78
N SER A 47 40.98 29.90 -19.97
CA SER A 47 41.44 30.09 -18.60
C SER A 47 42.96 30.30 -18.50
N PRO A 48 43.45 31.35 -17.81
CA PRO A 48 44.88 31.65 -17.68
C PRO A 48 45.69 30.62 -16.87
N ALA A 49 45.02 29.75 -16.10
CA ALA A 49 45.66 28.74 -15.27
C ALA A 49 45.18 27.33 -15.66
N GLY A 50 46.11 26.47 -16.08
CA GLY A 50 45.89 25.06 -16.37
C GLY A 50 45.60 24.22 -15.12
N ALA A 51 44.59 24.60 -14.33
CA ALA A 51 44.40 24.14 -12.96
C ALA A 51 43.45 22.94 -12.80
N LEU A 52 42.90 22.34 -13.87
CA LEU A 52 41.84 21.33 -13.72
C LEU A 52 41.99 20.13 -14.68
N GLU A 53 42.51 19.02 -14.16
CA GLU A 53 42.51 17.69 -14.80
C GLU A 53 41.21 16.92 -14.55
N ALA A 54 40.05 17.39 -15.03
CA ALA A 54 38.84 16.61 -14.82
C ALA A 54 37.83 16.70 -15.96
N THR A 55 37.58 15.52 -16.54
CA THR A 55 36.62 15.20 -17.59
C THR A 55 35.20 15.35 -17.07
N SER A 56 34.49 16.41 -17.49
CA SER A 56 33.03 16.46 -17.33
C SER A 56 32.38 15.98 -18.62
N LYS A 57 31.73 14.81 -18.57
CA LYS A 57 30.96 14.24 -19.70
C LYS A 57 29.57 14.86 -19.87
N ILE A 58 29.16 15.76 -18.96
CA ILE A 58 27.76 16.16 -18.79
C ILE A 58 27.38 17.37 -19.67
N PHE A 59 28.34 18.24 -20.00
CA PHE A 59 28.07 19.48 -20.77
C PHE A 59 28.87 19.51 -22.07
N VAL A 60 28.16 19.57 -23.21
CA VAL A 60 28.74 19.88 -24.52
C VAL A 60 28.25 21.25 -24.94
N ILE A 61 29.17 22.21 -25.04
CA ILE A 61 28.88 23.53 -25.56
C ILE A 61 29.10 23.47 -27.08
N ASN A 62 28.16 24.03 -27.83
CA ASN A 62 28.38 24.37 -29.23
C ASN A 62 28.59 25.88 -29.32
N PRO A 63 29.82 26.40 -29.14
CA PRO A 63 30.04 27.83 -29.10
C PRO A 63 29.80 28.44 -30.49
N ALA A 64 28.88 29.41 -30.59
CA ALA A 64 28.96 30.42 -31.64
C ALA A 64 30.10 31.40 -31.28
N PRO A 65 30.72 32.08 -32.27
CA PRO A 65 31.67 33.14 -31.97
C PRO A 65 31.01 34.21 -31.09
N PHE A 66 31.55 34.39 -29.87
CA PHE A 66 31.15 35.47 -28.97
C PHE A 66 31.38 36.82 -29.67
N SER A 67 30.31 37.58 -29.89
CA SER A 67 30.43 39.00 -30.19
C SER A 67 30.25 39.79 -28.90
N PHE A 68 31.33 40.34 -28.36
CA PHE A 68 31.22 41.37 -27.33
C PHE A 68 30.51 42.58 -27.96
N PRO A 69 29.49 43.16 -27.29
CA PRO A 69 29.03 44.49 -27.65
C PRO A 69 30.24 45.43 -27.68
N SER A 70 30.39 46.26 -28.71
CA SER A 70 31.51 47.21 -28.81
C SER A 70 31.49 48.34 -27.76
N TRP A 71 30.58 48.25 -26.79
CA TRP A 71 30.30 49.23 -25.76
C TRP A 71 30.20 48.49 -24.41
N GLY A 72 31.13 48.76 -23.50
CA GLY A 72 31.19 48.13 -22.16
C GLY A 72 32.56 47.53 -21.83
N LEU A 73 32.70 47.08 -20.57
CA LEU A 73 33.91 46.40 -20.06
C LEU A 73 34.06 45.02 -20.74
N GLN A 74 35.28 44.69 -21.17
CA GLN A 74 35.57 43.50 -21.97
C GLN A 74 35.94 42.27 -21.13
N SER A 75 36.30 42.48 -19.86
CA SER A 75 36.63 41.42 -18.91
C SER A 75 36.10 41.72 -17.51
N VAL A 76 35.82 40.65 -16.75
CA VAL A 76 35.45 40.71 -15.32
C VAL A 76 36.60 41.30 -14.47
N ASP A 77 37.85 41.18 -14.95
CA ASP A 77 39.02 41.75 -14.29
C ASP A 77 39.09 43.29 -14.34
N GLU A 78 38.23 43.93 -15.15
CA GLU A 78 38.12 45.39 -15.26
C GLU A 78 37.14 46.00 -14.23
N LEU A 79 36.59 45.18 -13.34
CA LEU A 79 35.66 45.59 -12.28
C LEU A 79 36.41 45.79 -10.96
N TYR A 80 36.40 47.02 -10.43
CA TYR A 80 37.17 47.37 -9.24
C TYR A 80 36.30 47.69 -8.02
N SER A 81 34.97 47.74 -8.15
CA SER A 81 34.08 47.99 -7.02
C SER A 81 32.67 47.40 -7.18
N LEU A 82 32.01 47.17 -6.05
CA LEU A 82 30.63 46.67 -5.97
C LEU A 82 29.62 47.64 -6.61
N ASN A 83 29.87 48.95 -6.53
CA ASN A 83 29.03 49.97 -7.18
C ASN A 83 29.16 49.89 -8.70
N GLN A 84 30.38 49.70 -9.22
CA GLN A 84 30.65 49.54 -10.65
C GLN A 84 30.04 48.25 -11.20
N TYR A 85 30.10 47.16 -10.42
CA TYR A 85 29.38 45.91 -10.73
C TYR A 85 27.87 46.13 -10.86
N SER A 86 27.29 46.97 -10.00
CA SER A 86 25.84 47.23 -9.98
C SER A 86 25.39 48.17 -11.11
N SER A 87 26.25 49.06 -11.59
CA SER A 87 25.93 50.07 -12.61
C SER A 87 26.27 49.64 -14.04
N ASP A 88 27.35 48.87 -14.22
CA ASP A 88 27.96 48.64 -15.54
C ASP A 88 27.81 47.18 -16.01
N CYS A 89 27.43 46.24 -15.13
CA CYS A 89 27.16 44.86 -15.51
C CYS A 89 25.66 44.62 -15.76
N VAL A 90 25.16 45.07 -16.91
CA VAL A 90 24.09 44.32 -17.58
C VAL A 90 24.76 43.34 -18.52
N TRP A 91 25.31 42.26 -17.96
CA TRP A 91 25.62 41.08 -18.76
C TRP A 91 24.29 40.42 -19.12
N ASN A 92 23.73 40.82 -20.26
CA ASN A 92 22.79 39.97 -20.97
C ASN A 92 23.59 39.24 -22.06
N PRO A 93 24.25 38.11 -21.76
CA PRO A 93 24.83 37.29 -22.80
C PRO A 93 23.66 36.76 -23.62
N SER A 94 23.29 37.51 -24.65
CA SER A 94 22.46 36.99 -25.72
C SER A 94 23.35 35.99 -26.42
N LEU A 95 23.28 34.73 -25.98
CA LEU A 95 23.93 33.58 -26.58
C LEU A 95 23.29 33.29 -27.95
N LEU A 96 23.32 34.27 -28.85
CA LEU A 96 22.87 34.15 -30.22
C LEU A 96 23.73 33.09 -30.90
N GLY A 97 23.18 31.88 -31.01
CA GLY A 97 23.81 30.74 -31.66
C GLY A 97 24.62 29.80 -30.76
N THR A 98 24.64 29.95 -29.43
CA THR A 98 25.23 28.90 -28.56
C THR A 98 24.13 27.98 -28.06
N THR A 99 24.04 26.78 -28.62
CA THR A 99 23.11 25.75 -28.13
C THR A 99 23.75 24.95 -27.00
N LEU A 100 23.14 24.94 -25.82
CA LEU A 100 23.50 24.02 -24.76
C LEU A 100 22.81 22.69 -25.03
N THR A 101 23.60 21.67 -25.36
CA THR A 101 23.07 20.34 -25.66
C THR A 101 23.48 19.36 -24.58
N TRP A 102 22.57 18.46 -24.18
CA TRP A 102 22.87 17.37 -23.27
C TRP A 102 22.58 16.03 -23.91
N ALA A 103 23.25 14.98 -23.44
CA ALA A 103 22.90 13.62 -23.77
C ALA A 103 21.72 13.16 -22.89
N ASP A 104 20.63 12.68 -23.49
CA ASP A 104 19.56 12.02 -22.77
C ASP A 104 20.00 10.66 -22.19
N SER A 105 19.09 9.94 -21.52
CA SER A 105 19.35 8.62 -20.93
C SER A 105 19.79 7.54 -21.92
N PHE A 106 19.61 7.78 -23.23
CA PHE A 106 20.01 6.91 -24.32
C PHE A 106 21.27 7.42 -25.05
N GLY A 107 21.87 8.52 -24.59
CA GLY A 107 23.06 9.12 -25.18
C GLY A 107 22.79 10.07 -26.36
N VAL A 108 21.52 10.40 -26.64
CA VAL A 108 21.12 11.29 -27.74
C VAL A 108 21.26 12.74 -27.30
N LYS A 109 21.95 13.56 -28.11
CA LYS A 109 22.11 14.98 -27.81
C LYS A 109 20.83 15.76 -28.13
N VAL A 110 20.33 16.54 -27.17
CA VAL A 110 19.14 17.38 -27.33
C VAL A 110 19.36 18.76 -26.71
N ASP A 111 18.66 19.76 -27.23
CA ASP A 111 18.60 21.13 -26.70
C ASP A 111 17.23 21.35 -26.04
N PRO A 112 17.11 21.41 -24.71
CA PRO A 112 15.83 21.69 -24.06
C PRO A 112 15.25 23.06 -24.34
N PHE A 113 16.10 24.04 -24.66
CA PHE A 113 15.70 25.43 -24.81
C PHE A 113 15.06 25.65 -26.18
N ALA A 114 15.17 24.67 -27.07
CA ALA A 114 14.47 24.64 -28.34
C ALA A 114 13.01 24.18 -28.23
N ALA A 115 12.55 23.68 -27.07
CA ALA A 115 11.15 23.30 -26.89
C ALA A 115 10.23 24.53 -27.00
N THR A 116 9.30 24.52 -27.96
CA THR A 116 8.27 25.56 -28.06
C THR A 116 7.27 25.46 -26.91
N GLU A 117 6.64 26.58 -26.55
CA GLU A 117 5.55 26.61 -25.56
C GLU A 117 4.46 25.58 -25.87
N SER A 118 4.03 25.49 -27.14
CA SER A 118 3.04 24.50 -27.57
C SER A 118 3.51 23.06 -27.35
N SER A 119 4.79 22.75 -27.57
CA SER A 119 5.33 21.41 -27.35
C SER A 119 5.44 21.05 -25.87
N VAL A 120 5.79 22.02 -25.02
CA VAL A 120 5.84 21.86 -23.56
C VAL A 120 4.42 21.62 -23.03
N VAL A 121 3.47 22.46 -23.44
CA VAL A 121 2.04 22.35 -23.09
C VAL A 121 1.48 21.01 -23.57
N ALA A 122 1.72 20.63 -24.83
CA ALA A 122 1.27 19.36 -25.38
C ALA A 122 1.87 18.17 -24.61
N ASN A 123 3.15 18.23 -24.25
CA ASN A 123 3.77 17.13 -23.53
C ASN A 123 3.23 17.01 -22.08
N PHE A 124 3.14 18.09 -21.31
CA PHE A 124 2.68 18.02 -19.93
C PHE A 124 1.17 17.76 -19.78
N ILE A 125 0.37 18.07 -20.81
CA ILE A 125 -1.11 17.95 -20.76
C ILE A 125 -1.63 16.81 -21.63
N GLU A 126 -1.05 16.59 -22.81
CA GLU A 126 -1.54 15.61 -23.80
C GLU A 126 -0.74 14.30 -23.79
N GLU A 127 0.58 14.34 -23.53
CA GLU A 127 1.41 13.13 -23.44
C GLU A 127 1.55 12.59 -22.01
N GLY A 128 1.64 13.48 -21.01
CA GLY A 128 1.79 13.13 -19.59
C GLY A 128 0.52 12.56 -18.95
N GLU A 129 -0.66 12.92 -19.46
CA GLU A 129 -1.95 12.40 -19.01
C GLU A 129 -2.78 11.85 -20.19
N LYS A 130 -2.29 10.75 -20.78
CA LYS A 130 -3.07 10.00 -21.76
C LYS A 130 -4.27 9.35 -21.08
N LEU A 131 -5.43 9.44 -21.72
CA LEU A 131 -6.58 8.65 -21.34
C LEU A 131 -6.23 7.15 -21.42
N PRO A 132 -6.88 6.31 -20.59
CA PRO A 132 -6.74 4.86 -20.67
C PRO A 132 -6.92 4.34 -22.10
N GLN A 133 -6.24 3.25 -22.47
CA GLN A 133 -6.32 2.69 -23.83
C GLN A 133 -7.77 2.46 -24.30
N SER A 134 -8.66 2.06 -23.40
CA SER A 134 -10.09 1.87 -23.69
C SER A 134 -10.80 3.16 -24.16
N SER A 135 -10.33 4.32 -23.70
CA SER A 135 -10.89 5.64 -23.98
C SER A 135 -9.99 6.50 -24.87
N GLN A 136 -8.98 5.92 -25.52
CA GLN A 136 -8.01 6.68 -26.32
C GLN A 136 -8.66 7.46 -27.47
N LYS A 137 -9.79 6.97 -28.01
CA LYS A 137 -10.57 7.70 -29.03
C LYS A 137 -11.11 9.04 -28.52
N LEU A 138 -11.27 9.20 -27.21
CA LEU A 138 -11.75 10.40 -26.54
C LEU A 138 -10.62 11.35 -26.13
N GLN A 139 -9.36 11.06 -26.50
CA GLN A 139 -8.20 11.87 -26.09
C GLN A 139 -8.35 13.36 -26.45
N TRP A 140 -9.07 13.68 -27.52
CA TRP A 140 -9.40 15.05 -27.89
C TRP A 140 -10.16 15.82 -26.79
N MET A 141 -10.86 15.14 -25.87
CA MET A 141 -11.47 15.74 -24.67
C MET A 141 -10.45 16.13 -23.61
N ASN A 142 -9.24 15.56 -23.66
CA ASN A 142 -8.13 15.86 -22.76
C ASN A 142 -7.07 16.81 -23.36
N ASN A 143 -7.05 16.99 -24.68
CA ASN A 143 -6.07 17.87 -25.33
C ASN A 143 -6.11 19.32 -24.83
N TRP A 144 -5.00 20.04 -24.94
CA TRP A 144 -4.98 21.47 -24.64
C TRP A 144 -5.94 22.20 -25.60
N PRO A 145 -6.76 23.16 -25.12
CA PRO A 145 -7.78 23.80 -25.95
C PRO A 145 -7.25 24.59 -27.16
N GLY A 146 -5.93 24.84 -27.28
CA GLY A 146 -5.33 25.54 -28.41
C GLY A 146 -5.85 26.97 -28.61
N GLU A 147 -5.38 27.68 -29.64
CA GLU A 147 -5.75 29.09 -29.90
C GLU A 147 -7.06 29.29 -30.70
N GLY A 148 -7.96 28.29 -30.76
CA GLY A 148 -9.08 28.30 -31.72
C GLY A 148 -10.50 28.29 -31.16
N ASP A 149 -10.70 28.11 -29.84
CA ASP A 149 -12.02 27.99 -29.19
C ASP A 149 -13.03 27.03 -29.85
N THR A 150 -12.57 26.06 -30.65
CA THR A 150 -13.43 25.16 -31.43
C THR A 150 -13.94 23.96 -30.63
N ARG A 151 -13.49 23.78 -29.38
CA ARG A 151 -13.77 22.58 -28.58
C ARG A 151 -15.27 22.36 -28.32
N GLY A 152 -16.03 23.43 -28.17
CA GLY A 152 -17.50 23.34 -28.04
C GLY A 152 -18.15 22.65 -29.25
N ASN A 153 -17.63 22.91 -30.46
CA ASN A 153 -18.11 22.28 -31.69
C ASN A 153 -17.61 20.84 -31.83
N MET A 154 -16.42 20.53 -31.31
CA MET A 154 -15.88 19.16 -31.33
C MET A 154 -16.76 18.18 -30.57
N VAL A 155 -17.48 18.62 -29.53
CA VAL A 155 -18.43 17.77 -28.79
C VAL A 155 -19.48 17.16 -29.72
N TYR A 156 -20.08 17.99 -30.56
CA TYR A 156 -21.12 17.56 -31.48
C TYR A 156 -20.54 16.87 -32.72
N ALA A 157 -19.38 17.32 -33.20
CA ALA A 157 -18.71 16.69 -34.33
C ALA A 157 -18.25 15.25 -34.04
N ASN A 158 -17.86 14.96 -32.79
CA ASN A 158 -17.38 13.64 -32.37
C ASN A 158 -18.46 12.80 -31.69
N PHE A 159 -19.75 13.15 -31.82
CA PHE A 159 -20.84 12.43 -31.15
C PHE A 159 -20.90 10.94 -31.52
N GLN A 160 -20.45 10.57 -32.72
CA GLN A 160 -20.31 9.18 -33.15
C GLN A 160 -19.29 8.35 -32.34
N GLN A 161 -18.42 8.99 -31.56
CA GLN A 161 -17.42 8.35 -30.71
C GLN A 161 -17.94 8.09 -29.29
N GLN A 162 -19.22 8.37 -29.01
CA GLN A 162 -19.85 8.10 -27.73
C GLN A 162 -19.70 6.61 -27.35
N PRO A 163 -19.14 6.28 -26.17
CA PRO A 163 -19.12 4.91 -25.68
C PRO A 163 -20.54 4.40 -25.36
N ASP A 164 -20.76 3.10 -25.50
CA ASP A 164 -22.08 2.48 -25.26
C ASP A 164 -22.56 2.67 -23.82
N ASP A 165 -21.62 2.69 -22.86
CA ASP A 165 -21.91 2.86 -21.43
C ASP A 165 -22.19 4.33 -21.02
N PHE A 166 -22.06 5.28 -21.96
CA PHE A 166 -22.34 6.68 -21.72
C PHE A 166 -23.72 7.09 -22.23
N GLY A 167 -24.52 7.71 -21.37
CA GLY A 167 -25.71 8.44 -21.80
C GLY A 167 -25.35 9.65 -22.67
N LYS A 168 -26.25 10.07 -23.58
CA LYS A 168 -26.04 11.23 -24.46
C LYS A 168 -25.75 12.51 -23.67
N ALA A 169 -26.51 12.73 -22.59
CA ALA A 169 -26.33 13.86 -21.70
C ALA A 169 -24.96 13.81 -20.99
N SER A 170 -24.55 12.63 -20.51
CA SER A 170 -23.27 12.41 -19.84
C SER A 170 -22.09 12.66 -20.78
N PHE A 171 -22.16 12.18 -22.02
CA PHE A 171 -21.13 12.40 -23.03
C PHE A 171 -20.96 13.89 -23.34
N VAL A 172 -22.07 14.61 -23.58
CA VAL A 172 -22.03 16.06 -23.86
C VAL A 172 -21.52 16.82 -22.64
N ALA A 173 -21.99 16.49 -21.44
CA ALA A 173 -21.55 17.14 -20.20
C ALA A 173 -20.03 16.98 -20.01
N LEU A 174 -19.52 15.74 -20.09
CA LEU A 174 -18.09 15.42 -19.94
C LEU A 174 -17.25 16.18 -20.98
N ALA A 175 -17.61 16.06 -22.24
CA ALA A 175 -16.89 16.66 -23.35
C ALA A 175 -16.89 18.20 -23.31
N SER A 176 -17.94 18.78 -22.72
CA SER A 176 -18.08 20.23 -22.57
C SER A 176 -17.31 20.81 -21.39
N LEU A 177 -16.88 19.98 -20.40
CA LEU A 177 -16.25 20.43 -19.16
C LEU A 177 -15.08 21.38 -19.46
N ARG A 178 -14.22 21.01 -20.40
CA ARG A 178 -13.02 21.77 -20.79
C ARG A 178 -13.20 22.67 -22.01
N ALA A 179 -14.44 22.91 -22.43
CA ALA A 179 -14.75 23.78 -23.57
C ALA A 179 -14.92 25.26 -23.13
N PHE A 180 -14.58 26.18 -24.03
CA PHE A 180 -14.84 27.63 -23.95
C PHE A 180 -16.30 27.96 -23.55
N PRO A 181 -16.62 29.14 -22.95
CA PRO A 181 -15.74 30.23 -22.51
C PRO A 181 -15.46 30.20 -21.00
N ASN A 182 -14.36 29.60 -20.57
CA ASN A 182 -13.88 29.68 -19.18
C ASN A 182 -14.95 29.37 -18.09
N GLN A 183 -15.86 28.42 -18.39
CA GLN A 183 -16.96 27.99 -17.50
C GLN A 183 -16.72 26.58 -16.91
N GLN A 184 -15.47 26.13 -16.86
CA GLN A 184 -15.10 24.77 -16.45
C GLN A 184 -15.66 24.44 -15.07
N TYR A 185 -15.45 25.34 -14.09
CA TYR A 185 -15.97 25.17 -12.74
C TYR A 185 -17.50 25.07 -12.70
N ARG A 186 -18.20 25.98 -13.38
CA ARG A 186 -19.68 25.98 -13.44
C ARG A 186 -20.24 24.72 -14.07
N LYS A 187 -19.62 24.24 -15.15
CA LYS A 187 -20.02 23.00 -15.82
C LYS A 187 -19.78 21.78 -14.93
N LEU A 188 -18.67 21.75 -14.19
CA LEU A 188 -18.41 20.70 -13.20
C LEU A 188 -19.45 20.73 -12.07
N MET A 189 -19.75 21.91 -11.53
CA MET A 189 -20.80 22.09 -10.53
C MET A 189 -22.16 21.58 -11.00
N TRP A 190 -22.53 21.90 -12.25
CA TRP A 190 -23.76 21.44 -12.85
C TRP A 190 -23.79 19.90 -13.01
N ALA A 191 -22.67 19.31 -13.45
CA ALA A 191 -22.53 17.86 -13.54
C ALA A 191 -22.68 17.17 -12.18
N LEU A 192 -22.10 17.74 -11.11
CA LEU A 192 -22.19 17.24 -9.73
C LEU A 192 -23.61 17.33 -9.18
N LEU A 193 -24.26 18.50 -9.29
CA LEU A 193 -25.61 18.74 -8.76
C LEU A 193 -26.66 17.81 -9.37
N HIS A 194 -26.49 17.45 -10.64
CA HIS A 194 -27.44 16.61 -11.37
C HIS A 194 -27.01 15.14 -11.49
N ASP A 195 -25.87 14.76 -10.90
CA ASP A 195 -25.34 13.40 -10.91
C ASP A 195 -25.29 12.79 -12.33
N ILE A 196 -24.79 13.56 -13.29
CA ILE A 196 -24.91 13.24 -14.73
C ILE A 196 -23.78 12.33 -15.23
N LEU A 197 -22.62 12.35 -14.57
CA LEU A 197 -21.42 11.65 -15.04
C LEU A 197 -21.26 10.28 -14.35
N PRO A 198 -20.72 9.26 -15.04
CA PRO A 198 -20.31 8.02 -14.38
C PRO A 198 -19.01 8.26 -13.60
N TRP A 199 -19.11 8.66 -12.34
CA TRP A 199 -17.97 9.14 -11.54
C TRP A 199 -16.87 8.10 -11.26
N SER A 200 -17.22 6.81 -11.32
CA SER A 200 -16.26 5.71 -11.20
C SER A 200 -15.44 5.47 -12.49
N ASP A 201 -15.86 6.04 -13.62
CA ASP A 201 -15.17 5.87 -14.88
C ASP A 201 -13.82 6.62 -14.90
N SER A 202 -12.77 5.92 -15.30
CA SER A 202 -11.41 6.45 -15.32
C SER A 202 -11.21 7.64 -16.28
N CYS A 203 -11.91 7.67 -17.42
CA CYS A 203 -11.88 8.79 -18.37
C CYS A 203 -12.53 10.03 -17.75
N VAL A 204 -13.67 9.85 -17.07
CA VAL A 204 -14.32 10.93 -16.29
C VAL A 204 -13.36 11.49 -15.26
N GLY A 205 -12.73 10.61 -14.47
CA GLY A 205 -11.76 11.02 -13.45
C GLY A 205 -10.62 11.87 -14.02
N THR A 206 -10.01 11.48 -15.14
CA THR A 206 -8.93 12.26 -15.77
C THR A 206 -9.41 13.62 -16.27
N ILE A 207 -10.55 13.68 -16.97
CA ILE A 207 -11.07 14.95 -17.52
C ILE A 207 -11.50 15.89 -16.40
N VAL A 208 -12.12 15.37 -15.33
CA VAL A 208 -12.49 16.16 -14.15
C VAL A 208 -11.25 16.72 -13.45
N ARG A 209 -10.21 15.90 -13.24
CA ARG A 209 -8.93 16.36 -12.67
C ARG A 209 -8.33 17.48 -13.52
N GLN A 210 -8.24 17.28 -14.83
CA GLN A 210 -7.73 18.31 -15.73
C GLN A 210 -8.60 19.56 -15.74
N SER A 211 -9.92 19.44 -15.62
CA SER A 211 -10.81 20.61 -15.51
C SER A 211 -10.59 21.40 -14.22
N LEU A 212 -10.16 20.74 -13.14
CA LEU A 212 -10.03 21.32 -11.81
C LEU A 212 -8.61 21.78 -11.48
N TYR A 213 -7.58 20.98 -11.76
CA TYR A 213 -6.20 21.28 -11.40
C TYR A 213 -5.45 22.10 -12.44
N GLN A 214 -5.87 22.06 -13.70
CA GLN A 214 -5.26 22.90 -14.72
C GLN A 214 -5.46 24.38 -14.35
N VAL A 215 -4.36 25.14 -14.39
CA VAL A 215 -4.37 26.57 -14.06
C VAL A 215 -5.23 27.34 -15.07
N GLY A 216 -5.13 26.97 -16.36
CA GLY A 216 -5.85 27.61 -17.45
C GLY A 216 -5.27 28.99 -17.79
N ALA A 217 -6.04 29.80 -18.49
CA ALA A 217 -5.67 31.18 -18.80
C ALA A 217 -5.72 32.05 -17.53
N LEU A 218 -4.76 32.98 -17.42
CA LEU A 218 -4.67 33.97 -16.36
C LEU A 218 -5.08 35.35 -16.88
N THR A 219 -5.48 36.26 -15.99
CA THR A 219 -5.64 37.67 -16.35
C THR A 219 -4.28 38.37 -16.50
N ASP A 220 -4.20 39.39 -17.35
CA ASP A 220 -3.00 40.22 -17.54
C ASP A 220 -2.82 41.28 -16.44
N GLU A 221 -3.33 41.01 -15.23
CA GLU A 221 -3.29 41.92 -14.09
C GLU A 221 -2.04 41.72 -13.23
N THR A 222 -1.69 42.71 -12.39
CA THR A 222 -0.53 42.61 -11.48
C THR A 222 -0.64 41.45 -10.49
N ASN A 223 -1.86 41.07 -10.12
CA ASN A 223 -2.17 39.84 -9.41
C ASN A 223 -3.03 38.96 -10.34
N PRO A 224 -2.43 38.04 -11.10
CA PRO A 224 -3.16 37.27 -12.10
C PRO A 224 -4.24 36.39 -11.46
N GLU A 225 -5.47 36.51 -11.96
CA GLU A 225 -6.62 35.68 -11.56
C GLU A 225 -6.77 34.48 -12.49
N GLN A 226 -7.19 33.33 -11.95
CA GLN A 226 -7.48 32.13 -12.74
C GLN A 226 -8.83 32.25 -13.46
N LEU A 227 -8.83 32.45 -14.77
CA LEU A 227 -10.06 32.68 -15.55
C LEU A 227 -11.01 31.48 -15.51
N TRP A 228 -10.49 30.24 -15.52
CA TRP A 228 -11.29 29.01 -15.52
C TRP A 228 -12.03 28.76 -14.20
N LYS A 229 -11.54 29.38 -13.12
CA LYS A 229 -12.08 29.26 -11.75
C LYS A 229 -12.65 30.59 -11.25
N CYS A 230 -12.90 31.52 -12.16
CA CYS A 230 -13.47 32.83 -11.87
C CYS A 230 -14.74 32.73 -11.00
N ASP A 231 -15.66 31.82 -11.34
CA ASP A 231 -16.90 31.59 -10.58
C ASP A 231 -16.68 31.00 -9.18
N MET A 232 -15.54 30.36 -8.93
CA MET A 232 -15.18 29.84 -7.62
C MET A 232 -14.67 30.95 -6.70
N HIS A 233 -13.90 31.90 -7.24
CA HIS A 233 -13.18 32.91 -6.46
C HIS A 233 -13.89 34.25 -6.33
N ARG A 234 -14.66 34.68 -7.34
CA ARG A 234 -15.25 36.02 -7.35
C ARG A 234 -16.40 36.20 -6.36
N THR A 235 -17.02 35.10 -5.94
CA THR A 235 -18.14 35.12 -4.98
C THR A 235 -17.92 34.01 -3.95
N THR A 236 -18.07 34.31 -2.67
CA THR A 236 -18.02 33.29 -1.60
C THR A 236 -19.04 32.17 -1.83
N GLU A 237 -20.17 32.49 -2.46
CA GLU A 237 -21.24 31.57 -2.85
C GLU A 237 -20.75 30.41 -3.73
N GLY A 238 -19.69 30.60 -4.53
CA GLY A 238 -19.19 29.58 -5.46
C GLY A 238 -18.56 28.39 -4.73
N LEU A 239 -17.69 28.66 -3.74
CA LEU A 239 -17.08 27.64 -2.89
C LEU A 239 -18.11 27.03 -1.92
N ASP A 240 -18.99 27.85 -1.34
CA ASP A 240 -20.03 27.39 -0.43
C ASP A 240 -20.99 26.41 -1.12
N THR A 241 -21.36 26.69 -2.37
CA THR A 241 -22.23 25.80 -3.18
C THR A 241 -21.51 24.48 -3.50
N PHE A 242 -20.22 24.52 -3.82
CA PHE A 242 -19.43 23.31 -4.08
C PHE A 242 -19.31 22.43 -2.85
N TRP A 243 -19.04 23.04 -1.70
CA TRP A 243 -19.02 22.37 -0.42
C TRP A 243 -20.37 21.71 -0.09
N ALA A 244 -21.48 22.46 -0.15
CA ALA A 244 -22.82 21.94 0.11
C ALA A 244 -23.21 20.79 -0.86
N THR A 245 -22.77 20.88 -2.11
CA THR A 245 -23.00 19.83 -3.12
C THR A 245 -22.24 18.56 -2.76
N LEU A 246 -20.94 18.67 -2.43
CA LEU A 246 -20.13 17.52 -2.01
C LEU A 246 -20.63 16.90 -0.70
N GLU A 247 -21.14 17.71 0.24
CA GLU A 247 -21.75 17.22 1.48
C GLU A 247 -23.01 16.40 1.18
N GLY A 248 -23.87 16.88 0.28
CA GLY A 248 -25.06 16.16 -0.18
C GLY A 248 -24.70 14.84 -0.85
N ILE A 249 -23.66 14.83 -1.71
CA ILE A 249 -23.14 13.63 -2.36
C ILE A 249 -22.61 12.64 -1.30
N ALA A 250 -21.81 13.09 -0.34
CA ALA A 250 -21.27 12.24 0.72
C ALA A 250 -22.39 11.57 1.53
N LYS A 251 -23.43 12.32 1.92
CA LYS A 251 -24.60 11.79 2.65
C LYS A 251 -25.37 10.74 1.83
N LYS A 252 -25.55 10.96 0.53
CA LYS A 252 -26.20 9.97 -0.37
C LYS A 252 -25.33 8.73 -0.51
N LEU A 253 -24.03 8.92 -0.71
CA LEU A 253 -23.08 7.83 -0.96
C LEU A 253 -22.91 6.94 0.27
N GLU A 254 -22.96 7.51 1.48
CA GLU A 254 -22.87 6.78 2.74
C GLU A 254 -23.92 5.64 2.85
N HIS A 255 -25.10 5.83 2.25
CA HIS A 255 -26.20 4.86 2.23
C HIS A 255 -26.20 3.94 0.99
N THR A 256 -25.21 4.06 0.09
CA THR A 256 -25.12 3.31 -1.17
C THR A 256 -23.75 2.63 -1.32
N PRO A 257 -23.42 1.64 -0.46
CA PRO A 257 -22.11 0.94 -0.47
C PRO A 257 -21.79 0.19 -1.77
N ARG A 258 -22.76 0.01 -2.65
CA ARG A 258 -22.56 -0.60 -3.97
C ARG A 258 -21.83 0.34 -4.93
N ASP A 259 -21.91 1.65 -4.69
CA ASP A 259 -21.34 2.70 -5.53
C ASP A 259 -19.99 3.20 -4.98
N PHE A 260 -19.30 2.36 -4.20
CA PHE A 260 -18.04 2.70 -3.51
C PHE A 260 -16.92 3.14 -4.46
N GLU A 261 -16.97 2.74 -5.73
CA GLU A 261 -16.02 3.14 -6.78
C GLU A 261 -16.05 4.64 -7.08
N ASN A 262 -17.10 5.36 -6.65
CA ASN A 262 -17.20 6.80 -6.79
C ASN A 262 -16.40 7.56 -5.71
N VAL A 263 -16.09 6.91 -4.57
CA VAL A 263 -15.42 7.56 -3.43
C VAL A 263 -14.11 8.25 -3.81
N PRO A 264 -13.18 7.64 -4.57
CA PRO A 264 -11.86 8.22 -4.81
C PRO A 264 -11.92 9.59 -5.47
N LEU A 265 -12.79 9.76 -6.48
CA LEU A 265 -12.91 11.03 -7.19
C LEU A 265 -13.58 12.07 -6.30
N PHE A 266 -14.67 11.74 -5.61
CA PHE A 266 -15.36 12.69 -4.74
C PHE A 266 -14.52 13.10 -3.52
N SER A 267 -13.76 12.18 -2.92
CA SER A 267 -12.84 12.52 -1.84
C SER A 267 -11.71 13.43 -2.31
N GLU A 268 -11.22 13.24 -3.54
CA GLU A 268 -10.23 14.12 -4.15
C GLU A 268 -10.79 15.52 -4.40
N LEU A 269 -12.04 15.63 -4.89
CA LEU A 269 -12.74 16.91 -5.02
C LEU A 269 -12.92 17.62 -3.66
N ALA A 270 -13.25 16.88 -2.61
CA ALA A 270 -13.33 17.42 -1.26
C ALA A 270 -11.94 17.86 -0.73
N GLY A 271 -10.89 17.11 -1.04
CA GLY A 271 -9.50 17.47 -0.75
C GLY A 271 -9.04 18.71 -1.50
N PHE A 272 -9.50 18.91 -2.74
CA PHE A 272 -9.29 20.17 -3.48
C PHE A 272 -9.97 21.34 -2.77
N ALA A 273 -11.25 21.19 -2.40
CA ALA A 273 -11.98 22.23 -1.67
C ALA A 273 -11.30 22.61 -0.33
N LEU A 274 -10.68 21.63 0.34
CA LEU A 274 -9.96 21.83 1.59
C LEU A 274 -8.76 22.79 1.48
N GLN A 275 -8.15 22.89 0.30
CA GLN A 275 -7.05 23.85 0.06
C GLN A 275 -7.54 25.31 0.14
N TYR A 276 -8.84 25.55 -0.02
CA TYR A 276 -9.45 26.88 0.04
C TYR A 276 -10.26 27.12 1.31
N SER A 277 -10.83 26.07 1.92
CA SER A 277 -11.63 26.19 3.15
C SER A 277 -11.50 24.97 4.06
N THR A 278 -11.19 25.22 5.33
CA THR A 278 -11.09 24.17 6.36
C THR A 278 -12.42 23.44 6.63
N HIS A 279 -13.56 24.02 6.24
CA HIS A 279 -14.88 23.40 6.37
C HIS A 279 -15.04 22.13 5.52
N ALA A 280 -14.30 22.02 4.41
CA ALA A 280 -14.31 20.82 3.57
C ALA A 280 -13.66 19.61 4.27
N ARG A 281 -12.92 19.82 5.36
CA ARG A 281 -12.28 18.74 6.13
C ARG A 281 -13.29 17.71 6.64
N ALA A 282 -14.44 18.17 7.13
CA ALA A 282 -15.49 17.27 7.61
C ALA A 282 -15.96 16.32 6.50
N ILE A 283 -16.06 16.79 5.25
CA ILE A 283 -16.47 15.98 4.10
C ILE A 283 -15.40 14.93 3.77
N VAL A 284 -14.12 15.33 3.75
CA VAL A 284 -13.01 14.37 3.53
C VAL A 284 -13.04 13.25 4.58
N MET A 285 -13.23 13.61 5.85
CA MET A 285 -13.36 12.63 6.93
C MET A 285 -14.58 11.72 6.75
N THR A 286 -15.70 12.24 6.25
CA THR A 286 -16.88 11.43 5.94
C THR A 286 -16.58 10.38 4.86
N PHE A 287 -15.87 10.75 3.79
CA PHE A 287 -15.44 9.78 2.76
C PHE A 287 -14.47 8.73 3.29
N SER A 288 -13.47 9.13 4.10
CA SER A 288 -12.57 8.17 4.76
C SER A 288 -13.36 7.19 5.66
N ARG A 289 -14.18 7.72 6.57
CA ARG A 289 -14.93 6.93 7.56
C ARG A 289 -15.95 6.01 6.91
N MET A 290 -16.67 6.43 5.87
CA MET A 290 -17.62 5.56 5.18
C MET A 290 -16.92 4.38 4.50
N ALA A 291 -15.79 4.63 3.82
CA ALA A 291 -15.03 3.59 3.14
C ALA A 291 -14.38 2.62 4.13
N ARG A 292 -13.85 3.13 5.25
CA ARG A 292 -13.36 2.32 6.38
C ARG A 292 -14.46 1.42 6.94
N ARG A 293 -15.65 1.97 7.22
CA ARG A 293 -16.80 1.20 7.72
C ARG A 293 -17.19 0.08 6.75
N TRP A 294 -17.26 0.36 5.45
CA TRP A 294 -17.58 -0.67 4.46
C TRP A 294 -16.50 -1.75 4.35
N ALA A 295 -15.23 -1.42 4.59
CA ALA A 295 -14.15 -2.40 4.67
C ALA A 295 -14.31 -3.29 5.91
N GLU A 296 -14.70 -2.72 7.05
CA GLU A 296 -15.00 -3.45 8.29
C GLU A 296 -16.25 -4.34 8.16
N ASP A 297 -17.26 -3.91 7.41
CA ASP A 297 -18.44 -4.71 7.05
C ASP A 297 -18.03 -5.90 6.16
N ALA A 298 -17.22 -5.67 5.13
CA ALA A 298 -16.66 -6.73 4.29
C ALA A 298 -15.80 -7.70 5.12
N ARG A 299 -15.07 -7.18 6.11
CA ARG A 299 -14.31 -8.00 7.05
C ARG A 299 -15.20 -8.91 7.89
N SER A 300 -16.36 -8.42 8.27
CA SER A 300 -17.35 -9.20 9.02
C SER A 300 -18.01 -10.27 8.13
N GLU A 301 -18.28 -9.97 6.85
CA GLU A 301 -18.83 -10.91 5.87
C GLU A 301 -17.94 -12.16 5.70
N TYR A 302 -16.63 -11.99 5.46
CA TYR A 302 -15.78 -13.16 5.20
C TYR A 302 -15.45 -13.99 6.47
N LYS A 303 -15.70 -13.46 7.68
CA LYS A 303 -15.54 -14.23 8.93
C LYS A 303 -16.52 -15.40 9.01
N GLU A 304 -17.71 -15.24 8.44
CA GLU A 304 -18.75 -16.27 8.40
C GLU A 304 -18.68 -17.12 7.11
N GLU A 305 -17.86 -16.70 6.14
CA GLU A 305 -17.69 -17.39 4.87
C GLU A 305 -16.71 -18.57 4.99
N SER A 306 -17.03 -19.65 4.27
CA SER A 306 -16.26 -20.89 4.22
C SER A 306 -15.59 -21.15 2.88
N ASP A 307 -16.13 -20.60 1.77
CA ASP A 307 -15.54 -20.76 0.44
C ASP A 307 -14.26 -19.91 0.28
N PRO A 308 -13.08 -20.53 0.06
CA PRO A 308 -11.82 -19.80 -0.11
C PRO A 308 -11.87 -18.77 -1.24
N LYS A 309 -12.56 -19.08 -2.34
CA LYS A 309 -12.67 -18.18 -3.48
C LYS A 309 -13.48 -16.94 -3.13
N ARG A 310 -14.63 -17.13 -2.48
CA ARG A 310 -15.45 -16.03 -1.99
C ARG A 310 -14.73 -15.18 -0.95
N ILE A 311 -14.00 -15.80 -0.02
CA ILE A 311 -13.13 -15.09 0.94
C ILE A 311 -12.11 -14.21 0.20
N GLY A 312 -11.43 -14.76 -0.81
CA GLY A 312 -10.49 -14.01 -1.64
C GLY A 312 -11.13 -12.76 -2.27
N GLN A 313 -12.31 -12.90 -2.88
CA GLN A 313 -13.04 -11.78 -3.48
C GLN A 313 -13.46 -10.71 -2.46
N ILE A 314 -13.94 -11.13 -1.28
CA ILE A 314 -14.32 -10.19 -0.21
C ILE A 314 -13.07 -9.46 0.31
N ARG A 315 -11.94 -10.16 0.47
CA ARG A 315 -10.65 -9.57 0.87
C ARG A 315 -10.13 -8.56 -0.16
N GLN A 316 -10.28 -8.83 -1.46
CA GLN A 316 -9.93 -7.85 -2.50
C GLN A 316 -10.76 -6.57 -2.36
N LYS A 317 -12.07 -6.71 -2.11
CA LYS A 317 -12.96 -5.56 -1.86
C LYS A 317 -12.58 -4.80 -0.60
N GLU A 318 -12.32 -5.49 0.52
CA GLU A 318 -11.84 -4.89 1.77
C GLU A 318 -10.55 -4.09 1.54
N CYS A 319 -9.58 -4.66 0.82
CA CYS A 319 -8.33 -4.00 0.47
C CYS A 319 -8.57 -2.70 -0.31
N VAL A 320 -9.39 -2.75 -1.36
CA VAL A 320 -9.73 -1.56 -2.17
C VAL A 320 -10.42 -0.49 -1.33
N LEU A 321 -11.34 -0.88 -0.45
CA LEU A 321 -12.08 0.05 0.42
C LEU A 321 -11.17 0.74 1.44
N TYR A 322 -10.26 0.01 2.10
CA TYR A 322 -9.25 0.64 2.95
C TYR A 322 -8.35 1.58 2.15
N GLY A 323 -7.98 1.19 0.92
CA GLY A 323 -7.20 2.05 0.05
C GLY A 323 -7.95 3.32 -0.36
N PHE A 324 -9.26 3.27 -0.61
CA PHE A 324 -10.08 4.44 -0.88
C PHE A 324 -10.22 5.35 0.35
N ALA A 325 -10.37 4.77 1.54
CA ALA A 325 -10.36 5.54 2.78
C ALA A 325 -9.03 6.28 2.97
N LEU A 326 -7.91 5.60 2.71
CA LEU A 326 -6.57 6.18 2.80
C LEU A 326 -6.36 7.31 1.78
N LEU A 327 -6.75 7.09 0.52
CA LEU A 327 -6.62 8.08 -0.55
C LEU A 327 -7.46 9.34 -0.32
N ALA A 328 -8.50 9.29 0.51
CA ALA A 328 -9.23 10.50 0.91
C ALA A 328 -8.33 11.53 1.60
N HIS A 329 -7.26 11.09 2.27
CA HIS A 329 -6.30 11.95 2.96
C HIS A 329 -5.19 12.51 2.05
N THR A 330 -5.24 12.30 0.73
CA THR A 330 -4.15 12.67 -0.19
C THR A 330 -3.79 14.16 -0.15
N LEU A 331 -4.80 15.02 -0.05
CA LEU A 331 -4.63 16.49 -0.08
C LEU A 331 -4.86 17.14 1.29
N SER A 332 -5.11 16.33 2.32
CA SER A 332 -5.40 16.82 3.67
C SER A 332 -4.12 17.08 4.45
N PRO A 333 -4.01 18.22 5.15
CA PRO A 333 -2.96 18.40 6.15
C PRO A 333 -3.07 17.32 7.23
N LEU A 334 -1.93 16.71 7.59
CA LEU A 334 -1.87 15.70 8.63
C LEU A 334 -1.70 16.36 10.00
N ASP A 335 -2.82 16.55 10.70
CA ASP A 335 -2.75 16.73 12.15
C ASP A 335 -2.69 15.38 12.87
N ASN A 336 -2.63 15.41 14.20
CA ASN A 336 -2.46 14.18 14.99
C ASN A 336 -3.61 13.17 14.81
N GLU A 337 -4.85 13.61 14.57
CA GLU A 337 -5.99 12.70 14.34
C GLU A 337 -5.91 12.06 12.95
N ALA A 338 -5.67 12.88 11.92
CA ALA A 338 -5.51 12.39 10.56
C ALA A 338 -4.28 11.47 10.41
N ALA A 339 -3.16 11.79 11.05
CA ALA A 339 -1.96 10.96 11.04
C ALA A 339 -2.18 9.59 11.69
N GLN A 340 -2.93 9.52 12.80
CA GLN A 340 -3.33 8.26 13.40
C GLN A 340 -4.18 7.44 12.42
N ASP A 341 -5.24 8.03 11.86
CA ASP A 341 -6.14 7.35 10.92
C ASP A 341 -5.38 6.82 9.69
N VAL A 342 -4.47 7.63 9.13
CA VAL A 342 -3.60 7.23 8.02
C VAL A 342 -2.68 6.07 8.39
N CYS A 343 -2.08 6.07 9.59
CA CYS A 343 -1.23 4.95 10.04
C CYS A 343 -2.04 3.65 10.19
N GLU A 344 -3.22 3.72 10.81
CA GLU A 344 -4.11 2.57 10.97
C GLU A 344 -4.57 2.03 9.61
N LEU A 345 -5.07 2.91 8.74
CA LEU A 345 -5.53 2.55 7.40
C LEU A 345 -4.42 1.97 6.53
N LEU A 346 -3.19 2.46 6.65
CA LEU A 346 -2.05 1.94 5.89
C LEU A 346 -1.71 0.50 6.29
N VAL A 347 -1.71 0.20 7.60
CA VAL A 347 -1.49 -1.16 8.13
C VAL A 347 -2.64 -2.10 7.74
N LEU A 348 -3.89 -1.64 7.87
CA LEU A 348 -5.08 -2.40 7.48
C LEU A 348 -5.11 -2.69 5.98
N PHE A 349 -4.81 -1.68 5.15
CA PHE A 349 -4.68 -1.82 3.70
C PHE A 349 -3.63 -2.87 3.34
N ARG A 350 -2.41 -2.74 3.88
CA ARG A 350 -1.30 -3.65 3.55
C ARG A 350 -1.61 -5.08 3.96
N THR A 351 -2.22 -5.27 5.13
CA THR A 351 -2.64 -6.59 5.61
C THR A 351 -3.71 -7.18 4.71
N ALA A 352 -4.75 -6.41 4.36
CA ALA A 352 -5.79 -6.87 3.45
C ALA A 352 -5.24 -7.19 2.04
N PHE A 353 -4.27 -6.41 1.56
CA PHE A 353 -3.60 -6.64 0.28
C PHE A 353 -2.87 -7.99 0.26
N LEU A 354 -2.04 -8.25 1.27
CA LEU A 354 -1.32 -9.52 1.41
C LEU A 354 -2.28 -10.70 1.58
N CYS A 355 -3.30 -10.57 2.43
CA CYS A 355 -4.26 -11.64 2.70
C CYS A 355 -5.19 -11.94 1.52
N SER A 356 -5.55 -10.95 0.71
CA SER A 356 -6.35 -11.18 -0.50
C SER A 356 -5.64 -12.07 -1.52
N SER A 357 -4.30 -11.99 -1.55
CA SER A 357 -3.43 -12.75 -2.45
C SER A 357 -3.30 -14.24 -2.08
N ILE A 358 -3.85 -14.64 -0.94
CA ILE A 358 -3.80 -16.01 -0.43
C ILE A 358 -4.66 -16.96 -1.28
N ASN A 359 -5.85 -16.50 -1.66
CA ASN A 359 -6.86 -17.32 -2.34
C ASN A 359 -7.09 -16.88 -3.79
N GLU A 360 -6.83 -15.61 -4.12
CA GLU A 360 -7.06 -15.04 -5.44
C GLU A 360 -5.86 -14.19 -5.86
N ARG A 361 -5.65 -13.98 -7.17
CA ARG A 361 -4.59 -13.07 -7.65
C ARG A 361 -4.97 -11.62 -7.36
N CYS A 362 -3.98 -10.74 -7.17
CA CYS A 362 -4.24 -9.29 -7.11
C CYS A 362 -5.01 -8.82 -8.34
N SER A 363 -6.03 -8.00 -8.12
CA SER A 363 -6.76 -7.35 -9.21
C SER A 363 -6.02 -6.09 -9.71
N ASP A 364 -6.25 -5.70 -10.96
CA ASP A 364 -5.70 -4.46 -11.52
C ASP A 364 -6.13 -3.21 -10.74
N LEU A 365 -7.32 -3.24 -10.11
CA LEU A 365 -7.78 -2.15 -9.26
C LEU A 365 -6.92 -2.04 -8.00
N MET A 366 -6.60 -3.15 -7.34
CA MET A 366 -5.75 -3.14 -6.15
C MET A 366 -4.34 -2.61 -6.46
N LEU A 367 -3.74 -3.05 -7.56
CA LEU A 367 -2.40 -2.59 -7.97
C LEU A 367 -2.39 -1.09 -8.27
N ARG A 368 -3.43 -0.57 -8.92
CA ARG A 368 -3.60 0.88 -9.16
C ARG A 368 -3.75 1.65 -7.85
N VAL A 369 -4.55 1.12 -6.91
CA VAL A 369 -4.74 1.74 -5.59
C VAL A 369 -3.44 1.75 -4.78
N GLU A 370 -2.70 0.63 -4.77
CA GLU A 370 -1.38 0.53 -4.13
C GLU A 370 -0.41 1.58 -4.68
N SER A 371 -0.33 1.73 -6.01
CA SER A 371 0.53 2.71 -6.65
C SER A 371 0.20 4.15 -6.20
N LYS A 372 -1.09 4.49 -6.12
CA LYS A 372 -1.53 5.82 -5.66
C LYS A 372 -1.23 6.04 -4.18
N ILE A 373 -1.36 5.00 -3.35
CA ILE A 373 -1.01 5.06 -1.93
C ILE A 373 0.49 5.29 -1.76
N ALA A 374 1.34 4.60 -2.53
CA ALA A 374 2.79 4.82 -2.49
C ALA A 374 3.16 6.27 -2.83
N GLU A 375 2.52 6.85 -3.85
CA GLU A 375 2.69 8.26 -4.21
C GLU A 375 2.20 9.19 -3.08
N MET A 376 1.04 8.91 -2.48
CA MET A 376 0.52 9.66 -1.32
C MET A 376 1.50 9.65 -0.14
N ILE A 377 1.94 8.46 0.28
CA ILE A 377 2.82 8.27 1.44
C ILE A 377 4.19 8.91 1.18
N SER A 378 4.72 8.86 -0.05
CA SER A 378 5.99 9.52 -0.40
C SER A 378 6.01 11.02 -0.08
N ARG A 379 4.87 11.70 -0.19
CA ARG A 379 4.69 13.12 0.13
C ARG A 379 4.50 13.40 1.61
N GLN A 380 3.95 12.43 2.35
CA GLN A 380 3.47 12.61 3.73
C GLN A 380 4.32 11.87 4.79
N ILE A 381 5.27 11.03 4.38
CA ILE A 381 5.98 10.13 5.30
C ILE A 381 6.74 10.89 6.39
N SER A 382 7.28 12.06 6.07
CA SER A 382 7.97 12.91 7.07
C SER A 382 7.07 13.30 8.22
N ASP A 383 5.83 13.67 7.93
CA ASP A 383 4.85 14.06 8.92
C ASP A 383 4.37 12.86 9.74
N LEU A 384 4.20 11.69 9.11
CA LEU A 384 3.83 10.44 9.78
C LEU A 384 4.91 9.97 10.76
N VAL A 385 6.18 9.98 10.34
CA VAL A 385 7.30 9.64 11.24
C VAL A 385 7.42 10.67 12.36
N GLY A 386 7.22 11.96 12.06
CA GLY A 386 7.16 13.02 13.05
C GLY A 386 6.03 12.84 14.07
N TYR A 387 4.88 12.36 13.63
CA TYR A 387 3.74 12.02 14.50
C TYR A 387 4.05 10.83 15.41
N VAL A 388 4.49 9.69 14.84
CA VAL A 388 4.79 8.47 15.61
C VAL A 388 5.86 8.72 16.66
N LYS A 389 6.89 9.52 16.36
CA LYS A 389 7.95 9.86 17.31
C LYS A 389 7.48 10.60 18.57
N LYS A 390 6.27 11.17 18.58
CA LYS A 390 5.72 11.84 19.78
C LYS A 390 5.31 10.85 20.86
N ASP A 391 4.83 9.67 20.47
CA ASP A 391 4.34 8.62 21.37
C ASP A 391 4.50 7.24 20.68
N CYS A 392 5.77 6.88 20.47
CA CYS A 392 6.16 5.75 19.61
C CYS A 392 5.54 4.45 20.09
N ASP A 393 5.66 4.15 21.38
CA ASP A 393 5.26 2.87 21.95
C ASP A 393 3.76 2.65 21.86
N ARG A 394 2.97 3.66 22.24
CA ARG A 394 1.51 3.56 22.22
C ARG A 394 0.98 3.41 20.80
N VAL A 395 1.47 4.24 19.88
CA VAL A 395 0.99 4.24 18.49
C VAL A 395 1.35 2.93 17.81
N LEU A 396 2.62 2.53 17.82
CA LEU A 396 3.07 1.33 17.12
C LEU A 396 2.51 0.03 17.71
N THR A 397 2.41 -0.07 19.04
CA THR A 397 1.73 -1.21 19.67
C THR A 397 0.26 -1.29 19.26
N GLY A 398 -0.42 -0.13 19.19
CA GLY A 398 -1.79 -0.05 18.65
C GLY A 398 -1.90 -0.56 17.21
N LEU A 399 -0.95 -0.19 16.35
CA LEU A 399 -0.90 -0.63 14.95
C LEU A 399 -0.68 -2.16 14.81
N VAL A 400 0.23 -2.74 15.59
CA VAL A 400 0.44 -4.20 15.58
C VAL A 400 -0.80 -4.95 16.05
N ARG A 401 -1.52 -4.42 17.05
CA ARG A 401 -2.77 -5.02 17.55
C ARG A 401 -3.91 -5.00 16.53
N LEU A 402 -3.84 -4.16 15.49
CA LEU A 402 -4.80 -4.20 14.37
C LEU A 402 -4.67 -5.46 13.51
N VAL A 403 -3.47 -6.06 13.50
CA VAL A 403 -3.15 -7.21 12.64
C VAL A 403 -2.96 -8.50 13.40
N SER A 404 -2.49 -8.44 14.67
CA SER A 404 -2.28 -9.60 15.53
C SER A 404 -3.03 -9.41 16.84
N ALA A 405 -4.14 -10.15 17.00
CA ALA A 405 -4.99 -10.06 18.19
C ALA A 405 -4.32 -10.57 19.47
N THR A 406 -3.27 -11.39 19.35
CA THR A 406 -2.52 -11.96 20.49
C THR A 406 -1.30 -11.12 20.89
N SER A 407 -1.06 -9.98 20.22
CA SER A 407 0.08 -9.12 20.54
C SER A 407 -0.08 -8.44 21.92
N PRO A 408 1.03 -8.20 22.64
CA PRO A 408 1.00 -7.56 23.97
C PRO A 408 0.30 -6.20 24.00
N GLU A 409 -0.15 -5.77 25.18
CA GLU A 409 -0.72 -4.43 25.37
C GLU A 409 0.34 -3.32 25.37
N ARG A 410 1.60 -3.66 25.62
CA ARG A 410 2.72 -2.73 25.71
C ARG A 410 3.97 -3.36 25.13
N LEU A 411 4.66 -2.63 24.28
CA LEU A 411 5.94 -2.96 23.69
C LEU A 411 6.83 -1.72 23.71
N GLU A 412 8.13 -1.90 23.91
CA GLU A 412 9.12 -0.82 23.81
C GLU A 412 9.70 -0.80 22.39
N TRP A 413 9.48 0.30 21.68
CA TRP A 413 9.82 0.41 20.27
C TRP A 413 11.09 1.20 20.04
N ASN A 414 11.92 0.69 19.14
CA ASN A 414 13.12 1.34 18.67
C ASN A 414 13.01 1.60 17.16
N GLN A 415 13.43 2.80 16.74
CA GLN A 415 13.60 3.09 15.31
C GLN A 415 14.84 2.36 14.81
N PHE A 416 14.75 1.66 13.67
CA PHE A 416 15.86 0.91 13.08
C PHE A 416 17.03 1.86 12.72
N ARG A 417 18.25 1.60 13.24
CA ARG A 417 19.42 2.51 13.12
C ARG A 417 20.58 1.98 12.28
N GLU A 418 20.46 0.80 11.67
CA GLU A 418 21.61 -0.02 11.27
C GLU A 418 22.41 0.44 10.03
N VAL A 419 22.02 1.51 9.32
CA VAL A 419 22.84 2.03 8.21
C VAL A 419 23.71 3.19 8.70
N SER A 420 24.90 2.86 9.17
CA SER A 420 25.97 3.78 9.54
C SER A 420 26.52 4.54 8.33
N THR A 421 25.91 5.67 7.99
CA THR A 421 26.58 6.70 7.17
C THR A 421 26.14 8.09 7.61
N THR A 422 27.11 8.97 7.73
CA THR A 422 27.16 10.39 8.17
C THR A 422 26.23 11.39 7.46
N GLU A 423 25.15 10.93 6.82
CA GLU A 423 24.17 11.76 6.16
C GLU A 423 22.80 11.35 6.69
N GLY A 424 22.11 12.26 7.39
CA GLY A 424 20.87 11.97 8.10
C GLY A 424 19.85 11.24 7.23
N LYS A 425 19.70 9.92 7.43
CA LYS A 425 18.71 9.13 6.72
C LYS A 425 17.39 9.14 7.46
N PHE A 426 16.35 9.37 6.68
CA PHE A 426 14.96 9.21 7.05
C PHE A 426 14.64 7.71 7.20
N GLY A 427 14.38 7.24 8.43
CA GLY A 427 13.95 5.87 8.70
C GLY A 427 12.45 5.80 8.98
N SER A 428 11.72 4.96 8.25
CA SER A 428 10.29 4.67 8.51
C SER A 428 10.06 3.31 9.17
N CYS A 429 11.13 2.60 9.52
CA CYS A 429 11.08 1.26 10.11
C CYS A 429 11.34 1.31 11.62
N PHE A 430 10.55 0.53 12.35
CA PHE A 430 10.62 0.40 13.81
C PHE A 430 10.51 -1.07 14.20
N GLU A 431 11.08 -1.41 15.35
CA GLU A 431 11.13 -2.77 15.87
C GLU A 431 10.92 -2.80 17.40
N ALA A 432 10.39 -3.89 17.90
CA ALA A 432 10.20 -4.16 19.33
C ALA A 432 10.29 -5.66 19.60
N VAL A 433 10.86 -6.04 20.75
CA VAL A 433 10.97 -7.43 21.17
C VAL A 433 10.11 -7.64 22.41
N ASP A 434 9.22 -8.63 22.36
CA ASP A 434 8.54 -9.15 23.55
C ASP A 434 9.42 -10.22 24.19
N GLU A 435 10.12 -9.86 25.28
CA GLU A 435 11.00 -10.78 26.00
C GLU A 435 10.25 -11.96 26.65
N VAL A 436 8.96 -11.82 26.95
CA VAL A 436 8.19 -12.86 27.64
C VAL A 436 7.81 -13.97 26.66
N GLN A 437 7.38 -13.60 25.45
CA GLN A 437 7.01 -14.55 24.41
C GLN A 437 8.16 -14.85 23.44
N ASN A 438 9.28 -14.13 23.56
CA ASN A 438 10.42 -14.18 22.65
C ASN A 438 10.03 -13.91 21.18
N ILE A 439 9.16 -12.92 20.98
CA ILE A 439 8.64 -12.55 19.64
C ILE A 439 9.21 -11.20 19.21
N HIS A 440 9.70 -11.12 17.99
CA HIS A 440 10.18 -9.90 17.37
C HIS A 440 9.11 -9.26 16.48
N TYR A 441 8.65 -8.06 16.82
CA TYR A 441 7.73 -7.26 16.02
C TYR A 441 8.49 -6.18 15.25
N SER A 442 8.14 -5.97 13.99
CA SER A 442 8.64 -4.81 13.23
C SER A 442 7.56 -4.22 12.34
N ILE A 443 7.67 -2.92 12.07
CA ILE A 443 6.70 -2.17 11.26
C ILE A 443 7.42 -1.16 10.37
N ASN A 444 7.01 -1.08 9.11
CA ASN A 444 7.45 -0.06 8.16
C ASN A 444 6.30 0.90 7.83
N LEU A 445 6.37 2.13 8.34
CA LEU A 445 5.38 3.17 8.13
C LEU A 445 5.28 3.67 6.68
N PHE A 446 6.26 3.37 5.81
CA PHE A 446 6.17 3.71 4.39
C PHE A 446 5.26 2.75 3.62
N THR A 447 5.25 1.47 4.02
CA THR A 447 4.50 0.43 3.31
C THR A 447 3.26 -0.05 4.07
N GLY A 448 3.19 0.19 5.38
CA GLY A 448 2.21 -0.39 6.29
C GLY A 448 2.51 -1.83 6.67
N THR A 449 3.65 -2.39 6.25
CA THR A 449 3.97 -3.79 6.52
C THR A 449 4.33 -3.95 7.98
N VAL A 450 3.60 -4.84 8.66
CA VAL A 450 3.92 -5.34 9.99
C VAL A 450 4.51 -6.74 9.82
N LEU A 451 5.58 -7.06 10.53
CA LEU A 451 6.17 -8.39 10.58
C LEU A 451 6.17 -8.89 12.02
N THR A 452 5.93 -10.19 12.17
CA THR A 452 6.12 -10.94 13.42
C THR A 452 7.15 -12.02 13.15
N ASP A 453 8.24 -12.04 13.91
CA ASP A 453 9.44 -12.88 13.71
C ASP A 453 9.99 -12.81 12.26
N GLY A 454 9.92 -11.64 11.64
CA GLY A 454 10.37 -11.41 10.27
C GLY A 454 9.38 -11.84 9.17
N TYR A 455 8.21 -12.37 9.53
CA TYR A 455 7.19 -12.80 8.57
C TYR A 455 6.02 -11.81 8.50
N PRO A 456 5.59 -11.41 7.29
CA PRO A 456 4.37 -10.63 7.14
C PRO A 456 3.13 -11.49 7.32
N PRO A 457 1.96 -10.89 7.64
CA PRO A 457 0.68 -11.57 7.56
C PRO A 457 0.49 -12.22 6.20
N GLY A 458 0.12 -13.49 6.17
CA GLY A 458 0.06 -14.23 4.92
C GLY A 458 -0.67 -15.56 5.04
N GLY A 459 -0.67 -16.30 3.93
CA GLY A 459 -1.23 -17.63 3.86
C GLY A 459 -0.25 -18.69 4.37
N LEU A 460 -0.76 -19.87 4.69
CA LEU A 460 0.09 -21.00 4.99
C LEU A 460 1.02 -21.35 3.80
N PRO A 461 2.31 -21.63 4.07
CA PRO A 461 3.24 -22.15 3.08
C PRO A 461 2.70 -23.38 2.33
N ALA A 462 3.07 -23.50 1.05
CA ALA A 462 2.55 -24.57 0.17
C ALA A 462 2.94 -25.98 0.65
N ASN A 463 4.11 -26.15 1.27
CA ASN A 463 4.53 -27.41 1.88
C ASN A 463 3.59 -27.87 3.00
N ILE A 464 3.12 -26.96 3.87
CA ILE A 464 2.12 -27.28 4.89
C ILE A 464 0.76 -27.58 4.26
N ARG A 465 0.30 -26.73 3.33
CA ARG A 465 -1.02 -26.90 2.69
C ARG A 465 -1.16 -28.19 1.88
N ASN A 466 -0.07 -28.61 1.24
CA ASN A 466 -0.03 -29.83 0.44
C ASN A 466 0.28 -31.08 1.28
N HIS A 467 0.59 -30.92 2.57
CA HIS A 467 0.89 -32.03 3.45
C HIS A 467 -0.36 -32.92 3.63
N GLU A 468 -0.23 -34.23 3.48
CA GLU A 468 -1.37 -35.18 3.50
C GLU A 468 -2.24 -35.02 4.75
N ARG A 469 -1.60 -34.88 5.93
CA ARG A 469 -2.32 -34.69 7.20
C ARG A 469 -3.08 -33.37 7.27
N PHE A 470 -2.55 -32.31 6.65
CA PHE A 470 -3.25 -31.03 6.57
C PHE A 470 -4.49 -31.17 5.71
N VAL A 471 -4.36 -31.72 4.50
CA VAL A 471 -5.47 -31.94 3.57
C VAL A 471 -6.56 -32.83 4.19
N LEU A 472 -6.17 -33.81 4.99
CA LEU A 472 -7.11 -34.71 5.66
C LEU A 472 -7.89 -34.03 6.80
N LEU A 473 -7.26 -33.08 7.51
CA LEU A 473 -7.86 -32.35 8.63
C LEU A 473 -8.69 -31.14 8.17
N PHE A 474 -8.16 -30.37 7.22
CA PHE A 474 -8.64 -29.04 6.83
C PHE A 474 -9.04 -28.96 5.35
N GLY A 475 -8.90 -30.04 4.57
CA GLY A 475 -9.26 -30.04 3.15
C GLY A 475 -8.40 -29.08 2.33
N GLN A 476 -9.06 -28.21 1.55
CA GLN A 476 -8.39 -27.20 0.72
C GLN A 476 -8.32 -25.82 1.41
N SER A 477 -8.54 -25.75 2.73
CA SER A 477 -8.47 -24.48 3.45
C SER A 477 -7.09 -23.83 3.35
N ASN A 478 -7.08 -22.51 3.23
CA ASN A 478 -5.88 -21.69 3.31
C ASN A 478 -6.07 -20.66 4.42
N PHE A 479 -5.33 -20.81 5.51
CA PHE A 479 -5.46 -19.97 6.68
C PHE A 479 -4.55 -18.74 6.56
N GLU A 480 -5.07 -17.61 7.00
CA GLU A 480 -4.27 -16.44 7.32
C GLU A 480 -3.54 -16.72 8.63
N VAL A 481 -2.22 -16.55 8.60
CA VAL A 481 -1.34 -16.88 9.71
C VAL A 481 -0.32 -15.78 9.97
N SER A 482 0.11 -15.68 11.23
CA SER A 482 1.31 -14.97 11.67
C SER A 482 2.32 -15.96 12.25
N SER A 483 3.61 -15.61 12.17
CA SER A 483 4.66 -16.38 12.84
C SER A 483 4.64 -16.06 14.33
N THR A 484 4.84 -17.07 15.17
CA THR A 484 4.91 -16.96 16.63
C THR A 484 5.83 -18.07 17.12
N ASP A 485 7.05 -17.71 17.56
CA ASP A 485 8.04 -18.67 18.08
C ASP A 485 8.32 -19.83 17.10
N GLY A 486 8.48 -19.49 15.82
CA GLY A 486 8.71 -20.46 14.74
C GLY A 486 7.48 -21.28 14.30
N MET A 487 6.32 -21.13 14.96
CA MET A 487 5.05 -21.70 14.50
C MET A 487 4.19 -20.69 13.75
N LEU A 488 3.35 -21.17 12.85
CA LEU A 488 2.40 -20.35 12.09
C LEU A 488 1.01 -20.43 12.74
N ARG A 489 0.64 -19.38 13.48
CA ARG A 489 -0.64 -19.27 14.18
C ARG A 489 -1.71 -18.67 13.29
N THR A 490 -2.90 -19.25 13.28
CA THR A 490 -4.06 -18.67 12.59
C THR A 490 -4.47 -17.34 13.19
N GLU A 491 -4.70 -16.32 12.36
CA GLU A 491 -5.23 -15.02 12.79
C GLU A 491 -6.70 -15.06 13.20
N ARG A 492 -7.45 -16.03 12.66
CA ARG A 492 -8.86 -16.24 12.97
C ARG A 492 -9.12 -17.61 13.56
N LYS A 493 -10.10 -17.66 14.44
CA LYS A 493 -10.62 -18.92 14.95
C LYS A 493 -11.24 -19.73 13.81
N PHE A 494 -10.78 -20.96 13.65
CA PHE A 494 -11.46 -21.95 12.82
C PHE A 494 -12.20 -22.90 13.77
N CYS A 495 -13.52 -22.94 13.71
CA CYS A 495 -14.29 -23.70 14.70
C CYS A 495 -13.93 -23.27 16.14
N ASP A 496 -14.11 -21.99 16.46
CA ASP A 496 -13.92 -21.32 17.77
C ASP A 496 -12.52 -21.43 18.41
N ARG A 497 -11.52 -21.91 17.65
CA ARG A 497 -10.19 -22.21 18.18
C ARG A 497 -9.12 -21.72 17.20
N PHE A 498 -8.00 -21.28 17.74
CA PHE A 498 -6.82 -20.97 16.92
C PHE A 498 -6.04 -22.25 16.65
N TYR A 499 -5.24 -22.26 15.59
CA TYR A 499 -4.33 -23.35 15.28
C TYR A 499 -2.92 -22.84 15.06
N ASP A 500 -1.95 -23.58 15.57
CA ASP A 500 -0.54 -23.38 15.26
C ASP A 500 -0.08 -24.52 14.35
N PHE A 501 0.69 -24.17 13.32
CA PHE A 501 1.23 -25.09 12.35
C PHE A 501 2.75 -24.97 12.29
N ALA A 502 3.45 -26.08 12.34
CA ALA A 502 4.88 -26.15 12.06
C ALA A 502 5.19 -27.39 11.24
N LEU A 503 6.28 -27.34 10.47
CA LEU A 503 6.78 -28.48 9.71
C LEU A 503 8.19 -28.79 10.19
N GLU A 504 8.36 -29.91 10.89
CA GLU A 504 9.63 -30.36 11.47
C GLU A 504 10.03 -31.68 10.81
N GLU A 505 11.18 -31.72 10.11
CA GLU A 505 11.69 -32.95 9.46
C GLU A 505 10.62 -33.69 8.61
N ASP A 506 9.84 -32.94 7.83
CA ASP A 506 8.69 -33.40 7.02
C ASP A 506 7.45 -33.89 7.81
N GLU A 507 7.45 -33.82 9.14
CA GLU A 507 6.26 -34.06 9.96
C GLU A 507 5.50 -32.77 10.25
N LEU A 508 4.20 -32.78 9.95
CA LEU A 508 3.31 -31.67 10.29
C LEU A 508 2.92 -31.71 11.78
N VAL A 509 3.35 -30.70 12.51
CA VAL A 509 2.90 -30.38 13.86
C VAL A 509 1.67 -29.47 13.77
N VAL A 510 0.59 -29.85 14.45
CA VAL A 510 -0.63 -29.05 14.54
C VAL A 510 -1.02 -28.95 16.00
N GLN A 511 -1.17 -27.72 16.50
CA GLN A 511 -1.74 -27.46 17.81
C GLN A 511 -3.05 -26.71 17.66
N LYS A 512 -3.99 -26.98 18.56
CA LYS A 512 -5.29 -26.33 18.65
C LYS A 512 -5.35 -25.60 19.99
N LEU A 513 -5.59 -24.29 19.92
CA LEU A 513 -5.44 -23.39 21.04
C LEU A 513 -6.75 -22.73 21.44
N THR A 514 -6.83 -22.41 22.72
CA THR A 514 -7.91 -21.61 23.33
C THR A 514 -7.26 -20.41 23.97
N ALA A 515 -7.67 -19.21 23.56
CA ALA A 515 -7.24 -17.98 24.20
C ALA A 515 -8.41 -17.40 25.01
N ASP A 516 -8.08 -16.78 26.15
CA ASP A 516 -9.03 -15.97 26.90
C ASP A 516 -9.23 -14.57 26.27
N SER A 517 -9.97 -13.69 26.94
CA SER A 517 -10.21 -12.32 26.46
C SER A 517 -8.97 -11.42 26.44
N SER A 518 -7.91 -11.80 27.17
CA SER A 518 -6.62 -11.09 27.18
C SER A 518 -5.64 -11.60 26.11
N GLY A 519 -6.02 -12.64 25.36
CA GLY A 519 -5.17 -13.28 24.37
C GLY A 519 -4.26 -14.37 24.96
N GLN A 520 -4.32 -14.63 26.26
CA GLN A 520 -3.52 -15.67 26.91
C GLN A 520 -4.05 -17.07 26.57
N ILE A 521 -3.15 -17.97 26.19
CA ILE A 521 -3.50 -19.36 25.88
C ILE A 521 -3.83 -20.12 27.18
N THR A 522 -5.03 -20.70 27.24
CA THR A 522 -5.58 -21.41 28.42
C THR A 522 -5.69 -22.93 28.22
N SER A 523 -5.69 -23.41 26.97
CA SER A 523 -5.77 -24.84 26.67
C SER A 523 -5.17 -25.17 25.32
N THR A 524 -4.40 -26.26 25.29
CA THR A 524 -3.62 -26.72 24.13
C THR A 524 -3.90 -28.20 23.84
N LEU A 525 -4.34 -28.46 22.60
CA LEU A 525 -4.51 -29.80 22.05
C LEU A 525 -3.52 -30.01 20.92
N GLN A 526 -2.55 -30.90 21.10
CA GLN A 526 -1.54 -31.21 20.10
C GLN A 526 -1.92 -32.47 19.32
N LEU A 527 -1.86 -32.40 18.00
CA LEU A 527 -2.08 -33.55 17.14
C LEU A 527 -0.93 -34.55 17.29
N CYS A 528 -1.23 -35.79 17.68
CA CYS A 528 -0.20 -36.81 17.89
C CYS A 528 0.54 -37.16 16.59
N SER A 529 1.86 -37.36 16.64
CA SER A 529 2.68 -37.69 15.46
C SER A 529 2.36 -39.07 14.88
N VAL A 530 2.73 -39.30 13.62
CA VAL A 530 2.57 -40.62 12.97
C VAL A 530 3.40 -41.68 13.69
N VAL A 531 4.60 -41.32 14.16
CA VAL A 531 5.48 -42.19 14.94
C VAL A 531 4.80 -42.64 16.23
N TRP A 532 4.14 -41.72 16.93
CA TRP A 532 3.40 -42.04 18.15
C TRP A 532 2.20 -42.95 17.86
N ILE A 533 1.41 -42.67 16.82
CA ILE A 533 0.27 -43.55 16.45
C ILE A 533 0.77 -44.96 16.06
N LYS A 534 1.95 -45.07 15.44
CA LYS A 534 2.58 -46.35 15.11
C LYS A 534 3.05 -47.12 16.35
N SER A 535 3.58 -46.44 17.38
CA SER A 535 4.03 -47.10 18.61
C SER A 535 2.88 -47.74 19.40
N LEU A 536 1.64 -47.26 19.21
CA LEU A 536 0.44 -47.83 19.80
C LEU A 536 -0.09 -49.08 19.10
N ARG A 537 0.66 -49.65 18.14
CA ARG A 537 0.23 -50.81 17.34
C ARG A 537 -0.24 -51.98 18.18
N ASP A 538 0.44 -52.21 19.30
CA ASP A 538 0.17 -53.35 20.17
C ASP A 538 -0.88 -53.02 21.25
N LEU A 539 -1.29 -51.76 21.37
CA LEU A 539 -2.23 -51.29 22.40
C LEU A 539 -3.63 -51.06 21.83
N PHE A 540 -3.72 -50.53 20.61
CA PHE A 540 -5.00 -50.20 19.97
C PHE A 540 -5.27 -50.99 18.70
N PRO A 541 -6.53 -51.47 18.50
CA PRO A 541 -6.97 -52.03 17.24
C PRO A 541 -6.66 -51.13 16.04
N VAL A 542 -6.48 -51.75 14.87
CA VAL A 542 -6.16 -51.04 13.63
C VAL A 542 -7.22 -49.98 13.31
N GLN A 543 -8.49 -50.24 13.60
CA GLN A 543 -9.58 -49.28 13.39
C GLN A 543 -9.38 -47.99 14.18
N LEU A 544 -9.07 -48.07 15.48
CA LEU A 544 -8.84 -46.88 16.31
C LEU A 544 -7.69 -46.03 15.76
N ARG A 545 -6.60 -46.68 15.33
CA ARG A 545 -5.43 -45.97 14.81
C ARG A 545 -5.65 -45.33 13.44
N LYS A 546 -6.50 -45.92 12.59
CA LYS A 546 -6.67 -45.48 11.19
C LYS A 546 -7.89 -44.60 10.95
N LEU A 547 -8.96 -44.73 11.73
CA LEU A 547 -10.23 -44.04 11.48
C LEU A 547 -10.34 -42.67 12.17
N TYR A 548 -9.53 -42.42 13.20
CA TYR A 548 -9.62 -41.22 14.03
C TYR A 548 -8.37 -40.34 13.93
N SER A 549 -8.57 -39.05 14.17
CA SER A 549 -7.50 -38.13 14.56
C SER A 549 -7.28 -38.24 16.07
N HIS A 550 -6.02 -38.14 16.50
CA HIS A 550 -5.62 -38.33 17.89
C HIS A 550 -5.04 -37.01 18.40
N TRP A 551 -5.65 -36.45 19.43
CA TRP A 551 -5.29 -35.15 19.99
C TRP A 551 -4.90 -35.29 21.44
N PHE A 552 -3.63 -35.03 21.75
CA PHE A 552 -3.11 -35.00 23.11
C PHE A 552 -3.46 -33.68 23.77
N TRP A 553 -4.14 -33.73 24.91
CA TRP A 553 -4.46 -32.57 25.73
C TRP A 553 -3.34 -32.32 26.73
N VAL A 554 -2.60 -31.24 26.51
CA VAL A 554 -1.37 -30.92 27.22
C VAL A 554 -1.62 -30.65 28.72
N GLU A 555 -2.69 -29.95 29.09
CA GLU A 555 -2.95 -29.58 30.48
C GLU A 555 -3.57 -30.73 31.31
N LYS A 556 -4.18 -31.72 30.65
CA LYS A 556 -4.87 -32.85 31.31
C LYS A 556 -4.21 -34.20 31.09
N SER A 557 -3.13 -34.25 30.32
CA SER A 557 -2.36 -35.46 30.02
C SER A 557 -3.22 -36.64 29.49
N CYS A 558 -4.16 -36.36 28.61
CA CYS A 558 -5.05 -37.36 28.01
C CYS A 558 -5.07 -37.28 26.48
N VAL A 559 -5.58 -38.31 25.81
CA VAL A 559 -5.68 -38.35 24.34
C VAL A 559 -7.13 -38.51 23.91
N LEU A 560 -7.61 -37.54 23.12
CA LEU A 560 -8.96 -37.51 22.57
C LEU A 560 -8.96 -38.08 21.15
N PHE A 561 -9.84 -39.04 20.89
CA PHE A 561 -10.03 -39.66 19.58
C PHE A 561 -11.24 -39.01 18.91
N ARG A 562 -10.99 -38.35 17.79
CA ARG A 562 -11.98 -37.54 17.08
C ARG A 562 -12.07 -37.98 15.61
N PRO A 563 -13.16 -37.65 14.89
CA PRO A 563 -13.16 -37.83 13.44
C PRO A 563 -11.98 -37.11 12.78
N LYS A 564 -11.64 -37.52 11.56
CA LYS A 564 -10.45 -37.04 10.85
C LYS A 564 -10.48 -35.57 10.47
N LYS A 565 -11.67 -34.99 10.29
CA LYS A 565 -11.82 -33.58 9.95
C LYS A 565 -11.78 -32.72 11.21
N ALA A 566 -11.06 -31.59 11.15
CA ALA A 566 -10.88 -30.69 12.28
C ALA A 566 -12.21 -30.06 12.77
N GLU A 567 -13.16 -29.85 11.85
CA GLU A 567 -14.51 -29.33 12.14
C GLU A 567 -15.33 -30.25 13.06
N CYS A 568 -15.09 -31.57 13.00
CA CYS A 568 -15.78 -32.55 13.81
C CYS A 568 -15.20 -32.58 15.23
N ARG A 569 -15.86 -31.93 16.19
CA ARG A 569 -15.38 -31.82 17.58
C ARG A 569 -15.75 -32.98 18.49
N GLU A 570 -16.58 -33.89 17.99
CA GLU A 570 -17.06 -35.06 18.72
C GLU A 570 -15.90 -35.93 19.19
N VAL A 571 -15.92 -36.29 20.47
CA VAL A 571 -14.95 -37.23 21.06
C VAL A 571 -15.62 -38.58 21.16
N LEU A 572 -15.05 -39.58 20.48
CA LEU A 572 -15.60 -40.94 20.44
C LEU A 572 -14.88 -41.87 21.43
N PHE A 573 -13.59 -41.62 21.66
CA PHE A 573 -12.82 -42.32 22.69
C PHE A 573 -11.92 -41.34 23.44
N ASN A 574 -11.67 -41.63 24.70
CA ASN A 574 -10.73 -40.90 25.54
C ASN A 574 -9.74 -41.88 26.16
N ALA A 575 -8.45 -41.65 25.97
CA ALA A 575 -7.40 -42.46 26.58
C ALA A 575 -6.65 -41.66 27.66
N THR A 576 -6.58 -42.21 28.87
CA THR A 576 -5.89 -41.65 30.02
C THR A 576 -4.91 -42.67 30.59
N ILE A 577 -3.94 -42.18 31.37
CA ILE A 577 -3.13 -43.04 32.22
C ILE A 577 -3.69 -42.95 33.63
N ASP A 578 -3.86 -44.10 34.29
CA ASP A 578 -4.23 -44.14 35.71
C ASP A 578 -3.00 -44.05 36.63
N ASP A 579 -3.24 -44.00 37.94
CA ASP A 579 -2.18 -43.86 38.95
C ASP A 579 -1.17 -45.03 38.93
N ASP A 580 -1.55 -46.17 38.35
CA ASP A 580 -0.72 -47.37 38.20
C ASP A 580 0.09 -47.38 36.88
N ASN A 581 0.12 -46.25 36.15
CA ASN A 581 0.71 -46.11 34.82
C ASN A 581 0.10 -47.03 33.74
N ALA A 582 -1.12 -47.53 33.96
CA ALA A 582 -1.84 -48.32 32.97
C ALA A 582 -2.66 -47.41 32.05
N LEU A 583 -2.61 -47.72 30.76
CA LEU A 583 -3.39 -46.98 29.75
C LEU A 583 -4.82 -47.51 29.76
N GLN A 584 -5.75 -46.62 30.06
CA GLN A 584 -7.19 -46.86 30.03
C GLN A 584 -7.78 -46.11 28.85
N CYS A 585 -8.55 -46.80 28.00
CA CYS A 585 -9.27 -46.17 26.91
C CYS A 585 -10.77 -46.38 27.10
N TYR A 586 -11.52 -45.29 27.15
CA TYR A 586 -12.96 -45.26 27.39
C TYR A 586 -13.71 -44.99 26.10
N ASN A 587 -14.81 -45.70 25.87
CA ASN A 587 -15.75 -45.42 24.79
C ASN A 587 -16.76 -44.37 25.26
N VAL A 588 -16.82 -43.24 24.56
CA VAL A 588 -17.73 -42.14 24.94
C VAL A 588 -19.14 -42.45 24.42
N PRO A 589 -20.16 -42.50 25.28
CA PRO A 589 -21.54 -42.72 24.85
C PRO A 589 -21.98 -41.69 23.81
N PHE A 590 -22.76 -42.11 22.82
CA PHE A 590 -23.17 -41.24 21.71
C PHE A 590 -23.84 -39.94 22.18
N SER A 591 -24.64 -39.99 23.25
CA SER A 591 -25.29 -38.83 23.88
C SER A 591 -24.31 -37.78 24.40
N ASP A 592 -23.08 -38.19 24.73
CA ASP A 592 -22.10 -37.38 25.43
C ASP A 592 -20.98 -36.90 24.50
N THR A 593 -20.84 -37.48 23.31
CA THR A 593 -19.77 -37.17 22.33
C THR A 593 -19.56 -35.68 22.04
N LYS A 594 -20.60 -34.84 22.22
CA LYS A 594 -20.58 -33.39 21.98
C LYS A 594 -20.38 -32.52 23.23
N ARG A 595 -20.29 -33.11 24.43
CA ARG A 595 -20.08 -32.36 25.67
C ARG A 595 -18.70 -31.69 25.69
N PRO A 596 -18.53 -30.62 26.49
CA PRO A 596 -17.22 -30.02 26.76
C PRO A 596 -16.20 -31.07 27.22
N TYR A 597 -14.93 -30.87 26.86
CA TYR A 597 -13.89 -31.87 27.09
C TYR A 597 -13.63 -32.11 28.59
N GLU A 598 -13.79 -31.08 29.40
CA GLU A 598 -13.68 -31.10 30.86
C GLU A 598 -14.78 -31.98 31.48
N GLU A 599 -16.02 -31.89 30.98
CA GLU A 599 -17.14 -32.70 31.46
C GLU A 599 -16.93 -34.18 31.11
N LEU A 600 -16.47 -34.47 29.88
CA LEU A 600 -16.12 -35.83 29.46
C LEU A 600 -15.07 -36.48 30.35
N LEU A 601 -14.06 -35.71 30.77
CA LEU A 601 -13.04 -36.19 31.70
C LEU A 601 -13.61 -36.48 33.09
N SER A 602 -14.53 -35.63 33.58
CA SER A 602 -15.14 -35.82 34.89
C SER A 602 -16.06 -37.04 34.98
N SER A 603 -16.61 -37.48 33.85
CA SER A 603 -17.53 -38.62 33.73
C SER A 603 -16.86 -39.92 33.28
N LEU A 604 -15.53 -40.00 33.19
CA LEU A 604 -14.84 -41.20 32.71
C LEU A 604 -15.17 -42.48 33.51
N GLY A 605 -15.44 -42.34 34.80
CA GLY A 605 -15.81 -43.46 35.66
C GLY A 605 -17.14 -44.14 35.27
N ASP A 606 -18.01 -43.41 34.55
CA ASP A 606 -19.32 -43.89 34.10
C ASP A 606 -19.29 -44.51 32.70
N TYR A 607 -18.14 -44.46 32.01
CA TYR A 607 -17.99 -44.91 30.63
C TYR A 607 -17.41 -46.33 30.53
N ASP A 608 -17.83 -47.05 29.50
CA ASP A 608 -17.32 -48.39 29.22
C ASP A 608 -15.83 -48.36 28.86
N ARG A 609 -15.04 -49.16 29.57
CA ARG A 609 -13.61 -49.36 29.27
C ARG A 609 -13.47 -50.27 28.06
N PHE A 610 -12.86 -49.73 27.01
CA PHE A 610 -12.63 -50.42 25.74
C PHE A 610 -11.27 -51.14 25.70
N VAL A 611 -10.24 -50.58 26.35
CA VAL A 611 -8.90 -51.19 26.48
C VAL A 611 -8.33 -50.94 27.87
N GLN A 612 -7.79 -51.99 28.49
CA GLN A 612 -7.00 -51.96 29.73
C GLN A 612 -5.73 -52.79 29.51
N LYS A 613 -4.55 -52.18 29.65
CA LYS A 613 -3.26 -52.88 29.59
C LYS A 613 -2.33 -52.40 30.71
N GLU A 614 -1.80 -53.34 31.47
CA GLU A 614 -1.04 -53.12 32.73
C GLU A 614 0.48 -52.91 32.53
N GLU A 615 1.01 -52.86 31.30
CA GLU A 615 2.45 -52.67 31.09
C GLU A 615 2.87 -51.19 31.11
N ALA A 616 4.02 -50.90 31.72
CA ALA A 616 4.55 -49.56 32.00
C ALA A 616 4.72 -48.68 30.73
N LEU A 617 3.66 -47.93 30.42
CA LEU A 617 3.54 -47.04 29.26
C LEU A 617 4.12 -45.63 29.48
N ALA A 618 4.79 -45.42 30.61
CA ALA A 618 5.48 -44.18 30.95
C ALA A 618 6.43 -43.72 29.83
N ARG A 619 7.09 -44.63 29.09
CA ARG A 619 7.98 -44.27 27.98
C ARG A 619 7.25 -43.65 26.78
N VAL A 620 5.99 -44.01 26.52
CA VAL A 620 5.22 -43.53 25.36
C VAL A 620 4.67 -42.13 25.61
N PHE A 621 4.27 -41.81 26.85
CA PHE A 621 3.91 -40.44 27.24
C PHE A 621 5.13 -39.56 27.50
N GLN A 622 6.27 -40.13 27.96
CA GLN A 622 7.55 -39.40 27.96
C GLN A 622 8.00 -38.96 26.56
N ILE A 623 7.60 -39.65 25.48
CA ILE A 623 7.84 -39.16 24.11
C ILE A 623 7.00 -37.90 23.83
N LEU A 624 5.77 -37.82 24.32
CA LEU A 624 4.94 -36.61 24.22
C LEU A 624 5.47 -35.48 25.11
N GLU A 625 5.99 -35.78 26.31
CA GLU A 625 6.69 -34.79 27.13
C GLU A 625 8.03 -34.35 26.54
N LYS A 626 8.76 -35.22 25.82
CA LYS A 626 9.94 -34.81 25.05
C LYS A 626 9.59 -33.92 23.88
N LEU A 627 8.45 -34.12 23.22
CA LEU A 627 7.92 -33.21 22.20
C LEU A 627 7.47 -31.87 22.81
N ARG A 628 7.10 -31.85 24.10
CA ARG A 628 6.88 -30.63 24.89
C ARG A 628 8.17 -29.81 25.11
N GLY A 629 9.34 -30.48 25.08
CA GLY A 629 10.66 -29.86 25.25
C GLY A 629 11.48 -29.70 23.96
N ALA A 630 11.04 -30.30 22.84
CA ALA A 630 11.67 -30.16 21.53
C ALA A 630 11.31 -28.85 20.82
N SER A 631 10.42 -28.03 21.40
CA SER A 631 10.23 -26.62 21.03
C SER A 631 11.42 -25.72 21.42
N VAL A 632 12.61 -26.28 21.64
CA VAL A 632 13.80 -25.53 22.04
C VAL A 632 15.04 -26.18 21.44
N SER A 633 15.86 -25.34 20.80
CA SER A 633 17.19 -25.55 20.23
C SER A 633 17.28 -25.98 18.75
N LEU A 634 17.39 -24.97 17.88
CA LEU A 634 18.30 -25.07 16.74
C LEU A 634 19.55 -24.22 17.04
N PRO A 635 20.74 -24.68 16.60
CA PRO A 635 22.00 -24.01 16.89
C PRO A 635 22.11 -22.71 16.10
N ALA A 636 22.49 -21.64 16.80
CA ALA A 636 22.99 -20.42 16.18
C ALA A 636 24.27 -20.77 15.41
N GLU A 637 24.19 -20.95 14.09
CA GLU A 637 25.34 -20.79 13.20
C GLU A 637 24.89 -20.68 11.74
N VAL A 638 25.49 -19.69 11.05
CA VAL A 638 25.38 -19.33 9.61
C VAL A 638 24.05 -18.62 9.27
N SER A 639 23.96 -17.30 9.07
CA SER A 639 24.90 -16.28 8.57
C SER A 639 24.36 -14.88 8.84
#